data_AF-A0A653DHE5-F1
#
_entry.id   AF-A0A653DHE5-F1
#
_cell.length_a   1.000
_cell.length_b   1.000
_cell.length_c   1.000
_cell.angle_alpha   90.00
_cell.angle_beta   90.00
_cell.angle_gamma   90.00
#
_symmetry.space_group_name_H-M   'P 1'
#
loop_
_entity.id
_entity.type
_entity.pdbx_description
1 polymer ?
#
loop_
_entity_poly.entity_id
_entity_poly.type
_entity_poly.pdbx_seq_one_letter_code
_entity_poly.pdbx_strand_id
1 'polypeptide(L)'
;MSTSDLPNILKLLKAFWIIIVARSDLLCYFCVILNQVMLCQLITIPLSCMVYMWGMLSNPRPSKTFWIIMIGYVELVVLIKWLFQYNVMPGNNLLNFKEEVDPMEPLETSNPFFPSKFMGLYHMDFYYLWEMFTVMAILIHRHYLMRIGLWTTLTTSVTASSCDGYYAMREGALVRTTRVPGEAGRDKVYTIRSSRASILDNILSSVKFMVAIEKAAITAYYIFRCIYLLISAQQIRIGYPSRIWGFSFCHGFGLWNYIEIRIYLLCPFLFELRSSLDWMLTETTMSIFDWFKMEDIYASVYKVKCLRALEKEYGSPPGVQKKAIYKYMYGITLSLFFIILIWFPLLVYSWGREAGQSHLPSFASLQFQIGNMEPIYDNPAHVYKLHESAFEYMKQVYNAYDTPKQFFYGYDHADVGVLTFSTGGNIWMLRPQEEKIMLKVINSAHPVTVTMTCTVWLSNGENQKELTVSVHNRLFAYSRNRKYLSDVMEFDREFDGALTVRYLLPKFLKVEQTGSITILDNLMLPESSGLEASGRRNVTFVARLSSEGLGRMWWEVTENVGDENYKNFLEQMPYGSLSQDYIVIFTFNDKVVHAFFNILTGGSIITFYSVFLFVVHGWSRQVISGRFSMIWLYEAPQADILYSMCNEVYICREAKMWDLEEIAAGRVFFAMKSDNTAIKLSRFHGNPYNPTTDKRLPSVTRRS
;
A
#
# COMPACT_ATOMS: atom_id res chain seq x y z
N MET A 1 40.61 -39.00 23.39
CA MET A 1 39.71 -38.06 24.09
C MET A 1 38.28 -38.53 23.90
N SER A 2 37.60 -38.83 25.00
CA SER A 2 36.20 -39.23 24.94
C SER A 2 35.35 -38.02 24.55
N THR A 3 34.21 -38.23 23.88
CA THR A 3 33.37 -37.11 23.42
C THR A 3 32.83 -36.21 24.54
N SER A 4 32.89 -36.68 25.79
CA SER A 4 32.57 -35.94 27.01
C SER A 4 33.62 -34.89 27.41
N ASP A 5 34.86 -35.01 26.94
CA ASP A 5 35.98 -34.14 27.39
C ASP A 5 36.13 -32.85 26.57
N LEU A 6 35.27 -32.66 25.56
CA LEU A 6 35.32 -31.52 24.64
C LEU A 6 34.71 -30.24 25.29
N PRO A 7 35.26 -29.03 25.03
CA PRO A 7 34.61 -27.78 25.45
C PRO A 7 33.19 -27.64 24.90
N ASN A 8 32.29 -26.99 25.65
CA ASN A 8 30.86 -26.88 25.31
C ASN A 8 30.60 -26.32 23.90
N ILE A 9 31.42 -25.36 23.45
CA ILE A 9 31.32 -24.78 22.10
C ILE A 9 31.62 -25.83 21.03
N LEU A 10 32.67 -26.65 21.23
CA LEU A 10 33.03 -27.68 20.25
C LEU A 10 32.02 -28.84 20.27
N LYS A 11 31.39 -29.12 21.42
CA LYS A 11 30.22 -30.04 21.50
C LYS A 11 29.04 -29.51 20.69
N LEU A 12 28.73 -28.22 20.81
CA LEU A 12 27.65 -27.57 20.06
C LEU A 12 27.94 -27.57 18.55
N LEU A 13 29.16 -27.24 18.14
CA LEU A 13 29.58 -27.30 16.73
C LEU A 13 29.51 -28.72 16.18
N LYS A 14 29.94 -29.73 16.96
CA LYS A 14 29.80 -31.14 16.59
C LYS A 14 28.33 -31.55 16.46
N ALA A 15 27.46 -31.11 17.37
CA ALA A 15 26.02 -31.37 17.30
C ALA A 15 25.40 -30.72 16.04
N PHE A 16 25.76 -29.47 15.74
CA PHE A 16 25.29 -28.77 14.55
C PHE A 16 25.74 -29.46 13.25
N TRP A 17 26.99 -29.90 13.19
CA TRP A 17 27.50 -30.70 12.07
C TRP A 17 26.73 -32.01 11.89
N ILE A 18 26.44 -32.73 12.98
CA ILE A 18 25.64 -33.96 12.93
C ILE A 18 24.23 -33.68 12.41
N ILE A 19 23.59 -32.58 12.84
CA ILE A 19 22.25 -32.18 12.36
C ILE A 19 22.28 -31.87 10.85
N ILE A 20 23.28 -31.10 10.39
CA ILE A 20 23.47 -30.77 8.96
C ILE A 20 23.62 -32.05 8.13
N VAL A 21 24.47 -32.96 8.58
CA VAL A 21 24.74 -34.21 7.85
C VAL A 21 23.51 -35.11 7.84
N ALA A 22 22.80 -35.22 8.96
CA ALA A 22 21.61 -36.04 9.11
C ALA A 22 20.41 -35.57 8.26
N ARG A 23 20.29 -34.25 8.02
CA ARG A 23 19.23 -33.64 7.19
C ARG A 23 19.80 -32.87 6.00
N SER A 24 20.83 -33.46 5.38
CA SER A 24 21.54 -32.85 4.26
C SER A 24 20.67 -32.70 3.00
N ASP A 25 19.61 -33.50 2.87
CA ASP A 25 18.56 -33.38 1.85
C ASP A 25 17.78 -32.07 1.98
N LEU A 26 17.26 -31.76 3.17
CA LEU A 26 16.57 -30.50 3.45
C LEU A 26 17.49 -29.28 3.28
N LEU A 27 18.76 -29.41 3.67
CA LEU A 27 19.73 -28.34 3.50
C LEU A 27 19.96 -28.04 2.02
N CYS A 28 20.06 -29.05 1.15
CA CYS A 28 20.16 -28.84 -0.30
C CYS A 28 18.93 -28.11 -0.85
N TYR A 29 17.73 -28.51 -0.45
CA TYR A 29 16.50 -27.84 -0.86
C TYR A 29 16.42 -26.40 -0.38
N PHE A 30 16.84 -26.14 0.86
CA PHE A 30 16.94 -24.78 1.40
C PHE A 30 17.93 -23.93 0.60
N CYS A 31 19.11 -24.45 0.26
CA CYS A 31 20.11 -23.73 -0.55
C CYS A 31 19.55 -23.39 -1.94
N VAL A 32 18.84 -24.31 -2.59
CA VAL A 32 18.18 -24.08 -3.89
C VAL A 32 17.12 -22.98 -3.80
N ILE A 33 16.26 -23.03 -2.78
CA ILE A 33 15.21 -22.02 -2.57
C ILE A 33 15.85 -20.66 -2.25
N LEU A 34 16.86 -20.63 -1.39
CA LEU A 34 17.58 -19.41 -1.04
C LEU A 34 18.28 -18.79 -2.26
N ASN A 35 18.86 -19.63 -3.13
CA ASN A 35 19.41 -19.18 -4.41
C ASN A 35 18.34 -18.49 -5.28
N GLN A 36 17.15 -19.08 -5.39
CA GLN A 36 16.03 -18.47 -6.10
C GLN A 36 15.53 -17.16 -5.47
N VAL A 37 15.48 -17.09 -4.13
CA VAL A 37 15.07 -15.90 -3.37
C VAL A 37 16.06 -14.75 -3.57
N MET A 38 17.37 -15.03 -3.51
CA MET A 38 18.41 -14.00 -3.60
C MET A 38 18.64 -13.51 -5.02
N LEU A 39 18.56 -14.38 -6.02
CA LEU A 39 18.83 -14.03 -7.40
C LEU A 39 17.58 -13.62 -8.20
N CYS A 40 16.41 -14.20 -7.87
CA CYS A 40 15.14 -13.96 -8.56
C CYS A 40 15.24 -14.02 -10.11
N GLN A 41 15.80 -15.10 -10.64
CA GLN A 41 16.05 -15.26 -12.08
C GLN A 41 15.14 -16.32 -12.68
N LEU A 42 14.80 -16.16 -13.96
CA LEU A 42 14.03 -17.16 -14.69
C LEU A 42 14.79 -18.50 -14.79
N ILE A 43 16.10 -18.44 -15.00
CA ILE A 43 16.95 -19.62 -15.21
C ILE A 43 17.08 -20.49 -13.95
N THR A 44 16.78 -19.96 -12.76
CA THR A 44 16.83 -20.71 -11.49
C THR A 44 15.47 -21.29 -11.09
N ILE A 45 14.37 -20.90 -11.75
CA ILE A 45 13.01 -21.41 -11.45
C ILE A 45 12.87 -22.92 -11.68
N PRO A 46 13.37 -23.51 -12.79
CA PRO A 46 13.26 -24.95 -13.01
C PRO A 46 13.92 -25.77 -11.90
N LEU A 47 15.03 -25.27 -11.33
CA LEU A 47 15.72 -25.89 -10.20
C LEU A 47 14.81 -25.98 -8.97
N SER A 48 14.16 -24.88 -8.62
CA SER A 48 13.21 -24.83 -7.49
C SER A 48 11.96 -25.68 -7.77
N CYS A 49 11.47 -25.69 -9.00
CA CYS A 49 10.33 -26.50 -9.42
C CYS A 49 10.63 -28.00 -9.27
N MET A 50 11.82 -28.46 -9.69
CA MET A 50 12.26 -29.84 -9.52
C MET A 50 12.31 -30.26 -8.04
N VAL A 51 12.70 -29.36 -7.14
CA VAL A 51 12.69 -29.64 -5.70
C VAL A 51 11.27 -29.91 -5.18
N TYR A 52 10.29 -29.08 -5.55
CA TYR A 52 8.91 -29.24 -5.09
C TYR A 52 8.18 -30.40 -5.76
N MET A 53 8.31 -30.56 -7.08
CA MET A 53 7.54 -31.54 -7.86
C MET A 53 8.18 -32.93 -7.91
N TRP A 54 9.50 -33.06 -7.74
CA TRP A 54 10.18 -34.35 -7.83
C TRP A 54 10.91 -34.70 -6.53
N GLY A 55 11.76 -33.80 -6.02
CA GLY A 55 12.56 -34.04 -4.83
C GLY A 55 11.69 -34.42 -3.62
N MET A 56 10.80 -33.52 -3.21
CA MET A 56 9.97 -33.71 -2.02
C MET A 56 8.91 -34.79 -2.13
N LEU A 57 8.38 -35.03 -3.33
CA LEU A 57 7.28 -35.99 -3.55
C LEU A 57 7.75 -37.45 -3.71
N SER A 58 9.04 -37.68 -3.92
CA SER A 58 9.59 -39.03 -4.08
C SER A 58 9.56 -39.85 -2.77
N ASN A 59 8.98 -41.06 -2.82
CA ASN A 59 8.88 -42.01 -1.72
C ASN A 59 9.66 -43.30 -2.05
N PRO A 60 10.60 -43.81 -1.22
CA PRO A 60 11.02 -43.35 0.11
C PRO A 60 12.03 -42.21 0.12
N ARG A 61 12.66 -41.86 -1.02
CA ARG A 61 13.66 -40.77 -1.14
C ARG A 61 13.88 -40.39 -2.60
N PRO A 62 14.54 -39.24 -2.88
CA PRO A 62 14.87 -38.85 -4.25
C PRO A 62 15.82 -39.83 -4.93
N SER A 63 15.58 -40.06 -6.21
CA SER A 63 16.38 -40.99 -7.02
C SER A 63 17.78 -40.45 -7.28
N LYS A 64 18.72 -41.34 -7.62
CA LYS A 64 20.05 -40.96 -8.12
C LYS A 64 19.96 -40.05 -9.35
N THR A 65 18.99 -40.31 -10.23
CA THR A 65 18.75 -39.52 -11.44
C THR A 65 18.38 -38.08 -11.12
N PHE A 66 17.54 -37.84 -10.12
CA PHE A 66 17.21 -36.50 -9.63
C PHE A 66 18.48 -35.72 -9.24
N TRP A 67 19.34 -36.32 -8.41
CA TRP A 67 20.57 -35.65 -7.96
C TRP A 67 21.57 -35.39 -9.10
N ILE A 68 21.71 -36.30 -10.06
CA ILE A 68 22.58 -36.10 -11.24
C ILE A 68 22.05 -34.95 -12.11
N ILE A 69 20.74 -34.90 -12.36
CA ILE A 69 20.11 -33.84 -13.14
C ILE A 69 20.26 -32.49 -12.43
N MET A 70 20.09 -32.45 -11.10
CA MET A 70 20.29 -31.23 -10.30
C MET A 70 21.73 -30.70 -10.40
N ILE A 71 22.74 -31.57 -10.25
CA ILE A 71 24.16 -31.18 -10.38
C ILE A 71 24.42 -30.65 -11.79
N GLY A 72 24.04 -31.41 -12.82
CA GLY A 72 24.26 -31.01 -14.21
C GLY A 72 23.53 -29.72 -14.58
N TYR A 73 22.35 -29.47 -14.02
CA TYR A 73 21.60 -28.23 -14.26
C TYR A 73 22.28 -27.02 -13.64
N VAL A 74 22.73 -27.09 -12.37
CA VAL A 74 23.40 -25.95 -11.74
C VAL A 74 24.75 -25.67 -12.41
N GLU A 75 25.50 -26.70 -12.80
CA GLU A 75 26.73 -26.55 -13.59
C GLU A 75 26.46 -25.88 -14.95
N LEU A 76 25.39 -26.29 -15.65
CA LEU A 76 24.96 -25.66 -16.89
C LEU A 76 24.62 -24.18 -16.69
N VAL A 77 23.88 -23.82 -15.63
CA VAL A 77 23.53 -22.43 -15.32
C VAL A 77 24.78 -21.59 -15.07
N VAL A 78 25.75 -22.10 -14.29
CA VAL A 78 27.02 -21.42 -14.05
C VAL A 78 27.78 -21.20 -15.37
N LEU A 79 27.87 -22.22 -16.23
CA LEU A 79 28.52 -22.12 -17.54
C LEU A 79 27.84 -21.11 -18.45
N ILE A 80 26.50 -21.10 -18.49
CA ILE A 80 25.72 -20.13 -19.24
C ILE A 80 26.01 -18.72 -18.72
N LYS A 81 25.92 -18.49 -17.41
CA LYS A 81 26.20 -17.18 -16.81
C LYS A 81 27.62 -16.70 -17.07
N TRP A 82 28.58 -17.61 -17.03
CA TRP A 82 29.98 -17.34 -17.36
C TRP A 82 30.15 -16.95 -18.83
N LEU A 83 29.51 -17.66 -19.76
CA LEU A 83 29.55 -17.36 -21.19
C LEU A 83 28.97 -15.97 -21.49
N PHE A 84 27.88 -15.59 -20.83
CA PHE A 84 27.23 -14.28 -20.98
C PHE A 84 27.95 -13.12 -20.26
N GLN A 85 29.02 -13.38 -19.51
CA GLN A 85 29.92 -12.31 -19.05
C GLN A 85 30.77 -11.76 -20.20
N TYR A 86 31.08 -12.58 -21.20
CA TYR A 86 31.63 -12.07 -22.45
C TYR A 86 30.52 -11.31 -23.18
N ASN A 87 30.83 -10.12 -23.72
CA ASN A 87 29.89 -9.19 -24.35
C ASN A 87 29.31 -9.70 -25.70
N VAL A 88 28.71 -10.89 -25.69
CA VAL A 88 28.23 -11.61 -26.87
C VAL A 88 26.84 -11.13 -27.30
N MET A 89 26.00 -10.65 -26.38
CA MET A 89 24.68 -10.10 -26.71
C MET A 89 24.71 -8.57 -26.97
N PRO A 90 24.02 -8.04 -28.00
CA PRO A 90 23.97 -6.61 -28.33
C PRO A 90 23.26 -5.70 -27.29
N GLY A 91 23.06 -6.18 -26.06
CA GLY A 91 22.45 -5.43 -24.95
C GLY A 91 23.40 -5.10 -23.80
N ASN A 92 24.52 -5.83 -23.63
CA ASN A 92 25.48 -5.56 -22.56
C ASN A 92 26.36 -4.33 -22.86
N ASN A 93 26.68 -4.07 -24.13
CA ASN A 93 27.45 -2.90 -24.54
C ASN A 93 26.71 -1.58 -24.28
N LEU A 94 25.36 -1.59 -24.31
CA LEU A 94 24.55 -0.39 -24.16
C LEU A 94 24.46 0.07 -22.68
N LEU A 95 24.64 -0.85 -21.73
CA LEU A 95 24.73 -0.52 -20.30
C LEU A 95 26.09 0.10 -19.97
N ASN A 96 27.18 -0.46 -20.52
CA ASN A 96 28.53 0.07 -20.30
C ASN A 96 28.73 1.45 -20.94
N PHE A 97 28.16 1.71 -22.12
CA PHE A 97 28.28 3.02 -22.78
C PHE A 97 27.50 4.15 -22.09
N LYS A 98 26.48 3.82 -21.30
CA LYS A 98 25.69 4.83 -20.57
C LYS A 98 26.26 5.15 -19.19
N GLU A 99 27.10 4.27 -18.64
CA GLU A 99 27.76 4.46 -17.34
C GLU A 99 29.01 5.35 -17.43
N GLU A 100 29.62 5.49 -18.61
CA GLU A 100 30.88 6.22 -18.80
C GLU A 100 30.71 7.69 -19.27
N VAL A 101 29.49 8.13 -19.62
CA VAL A 101 29.29 9.47 -20.24
C VAL A 101 28.52 10.50 -19.41
N ASP A 102 27.69 10.14 -18.41
CA ASP A 102 26.98 11.17 -17.61
C ASP A 102 26.84 10.77 -16.11
N PRO A 103 27.46 11.50 -15.15
CA PRO A 103 27.31 11.22 -13.73
C PRO A 103 25.99 11.74 -13.12
N MET A 104 24.94 11.97 -13.93
CA MET A 104 23.71 12.60 -13.44
C MET A 104 22.46 12.14 -14.20
N GLU A 105 22.11 10.85 -14.16
CA GLU A 105 20.73 10.35 -14.39
C GLU A 105 20.62 8.81 -14.23
N PRO A 106 20.15 8.26 -13.09
CA PRO A 106 19.81 6.85 -12.99
C PRO A 106 18.30 6.65 -13.12
N LEU A 107 17.73 6.98 -14.28
CA LEU A 107 16.29 6.83 -14.50
C LEU A 107 15.92 6.32 -15.88
N GLU A 108 16.58 5.27 -16.35
CA GLU A 108 16.05 4.45 -17.44
C GLU A 108 16.66 3.03 -17.48
N THR A 109 17.27 2.56 -16.38
CA THR A 109 17.81 1.18 -16.21
C THR A 109 16.84 0.26 -15.44
N SER A 110 15.59 0.69 -15.32
CA SER A 110 14.54 0.12 -14.45
C SER A 110 13.49 -0.72 -15.16
N ASN A 111 13.71 -1.19 -16.40
CA ASN A 111 12.82 -2.17 -17.02
C ASN A 111 13.20 -3.60 -16.57
N PRO A 112 12.48 -4.23 -15.61
CA PRO A 112 12.75 -5.60 -15.19
C PRO A 112 12.51 -6.64 -16.29
N PHE A 113 11.79 -6.26 -17.36
CA PHE A 113 11.49 -7.10 -18.52
C PHE A 113 12.57 -7.12 -19.59
N PHE A 114 13.70 -6.41 -19.40
CA PHE A 114 14.79 -6.51 -20.34
C PHE A 114 15.29 -7.98 -20.37
N PRO A 115 15.36 -8.65 -21.54
CA PRO A 115 15.57 -10.08 -21.60
C PRO A 115 16.80 -10.58 -20.83
N SER A 116 17.93 -9.86 -20.86
CA SER A 116 19.12 -10.27 -20.11
C SER A 116 18.93 -10.11 -18.59
N LYS A 117 18.22 -9.07 -18.12
CA LYS A 117 17.95 -8.85 -16.70
C LYS A 117 16.89 -9.81 -16.17
N PHE A 118 15.82 -10.04 -16.94
CA PHE A 118 14.76 -11.00 -16.64
C PHE A 118 15.28 -12.45 -16.59
N MET A 119 16.16 -12.81 -17.51
CA MET A 119 16.79 -14.13 -17.54
C MET A 119 17.93 -14.28 -16.53
N GLY A 120 18.49 -13.16 -16.04
CA GLY A 120 19.59 -13.15 -15.06
C GLY A 120 21.00 -13.28 -15.67
N LEU A 121 21.14 -12.88 -16.95
CA LEU A 121 22.34 -12.98 -17.79
C LEU A 121 23.07 -11.63 -17.97
N TYR A 122 22.87 -10.68 -17.06
CA TYR A 122 23.53 -9.38 -17.09
C TYR A 122 24.87 -9.42 -16.33
N HIS A 123 25.76 -8.47 -16.63
CA HIS A 123 27.07 -8.40 -15.98
C HIS A 123 26.89 -8.05 -14.50
N MET A 124 27.43 -8.89 -13.62
CA MET A 124 27.35 -8.73 -12.17
C MET A 124 28.62 -9.24 -11.52
N ASP A 125 29.19 -8.45 -10.62
CA ASP A 125 30.29 -8.92 -9.79
C ASP A 125 29.79 -10.01 -8.83
N PHE A 126 30.56 -11.09 -8.69
CA PHE A 126 30.22 -12.24 -7.84
C PHE A 126 28.91 -12.98 -8.19
N TYR A 127 28.51 -12.96 -9.48
CA TYR A 127 27.28 -13.63 -9.96
C TYR A 127 27.19 -15.14 -9.69
N TYR A 128 28.32 -15.79 -9.35
CA TYR A 128 28.45 -17.24 -9.19
C TYR A 128 28.36 -17.71 -7.73
N LEU A 129 28.35 -16.79 -6.75
CA LEU A 129 28.53 -17.13 -5.34
C LEU A 129 27.41 -18.04 -4.81
N TRP A 130 26.15 -17.70 -5.11
CA TRP A 130 24.99 -18.48 -4.65
C TRP A 130 24.85 -19.82 -5.38
N GLU A 131 25.22 -19.89 -6.66
CA GLU A 131 25.30 -21.15 -7.41
C GLU A 131 26.41 -22.04 -6.86
N MET A 132 27.60 -21.50 -6.59
CA MET A 132 28.70 -22.26 -6.01
C MET A 132 28.34 -22.83 -4.65
N PHE A 133 27.67 -22.04 -3.81
CA PHE A 133 27.15 -22.52 -2.53
C PHE A 133 26.14 -23.66 -2.72
N THR A 134 25.26 -23.54 -3.72
CA THR A 134 24.26 -24.57 -4.05
C THR A 134 24.91 -25.86 -4.57
N VAL A 135 25.88 -25.77 -5.49
CA VAL A 135 26.65 -26.92 -5.99
C VAL A 135 27.39 -27.60 -4.86
N MET A 136 28.06 -26.82 -4.00
CA MET A 136 28.79 -27.34 -2.84
C MET A 136 27.87 -28.14 -1.92
N ALA A 137 26.68 -27.62 -1.59
CA ALA A 137 25.70 -28.31 -0.77
C ALA A 137 25.26 -29.65 -1.41
N ILE A 138 24.96 -29.65 -2.71
CA ILE A 138 24.52 -30.86 -3.43
C ILE A 138 25.65 -31.89 -3.51
N LEU A 139 26.90 -31.48 -3.74
CA LEU A 139 28.06 -32.37 -3.76
C LEU A 139 28.37 -32.97 -2.39
N ILE A 140 28.22 -32.19 -1.31
CA ILE A 140 28.34 -32.71 0.07
C ILE A 140 27.26 -33.77 0.33
N HIS A 141 26.02 -33.53 -0.08
CA HIS A 141 24.96 -34.51 0.04
C HIS A 141 25.22 -35.77 -0.80
N ARG A 142 25.72 -35.60 -2.03
CA ARG A 142 26.16 -36.73 -2.87
C ARG A 142 27.27 -37.54 -2.19
N HIS A 143 28.29 -36.88 -1.63
CA HIS A 143 29.36 -37.55 -0.88
C HIS A 143 28.82 -38.34 0.30
N TYR A 144 27.89 -37.74 1.04
CA TYR A 144 27.20 -38.40 2.14
C TYR A 144 26.43 -39.66 1.69
N LEU A 145 25.66 -39.57 0.59
CA LEU A 145 24.96 -40.72 0.00
C LEU A 145 25.93 -41.81 -0.48
N MET A 146 27.09 -41.44 -1.02
CA MET A 146 28.13 -42.40 -1.41
C MET A 146 28.73 -43.10 -0.21
N ARG A 147 29.01 -42.39 0.89
CA ARG A 147 29.55 -42.99 2.13
C ARG A 147 28.61 -43.99 2.77
N ILE A 148 27.30 -43.77 2.72
CA ILE A 148 26.30 -44.68 3.29
C ILE A 148 26.01 -45.86 2.33
N GLY A 149 26.59 -45.88 1.12
CA GLY A 149 26.29 -46.92 0.11
C GLY A 149 24.92 -46.75 -0.56
N LEU A 150 24.27 -45.61 -0.30
CA LEU A 150 22.93 -45.25 -0.75
C LEU A 150 22.91 -44.74 -2.20
N TRP A 151 24.07 -44.38 -2.76
CA TRP A 151 24.26 -43.94 -4.14
C TRP A 151 24.41 -45.10 -5.14
N THR A 152 24.72 -46.30 -4.65
CA THR A 152 25.01 -47.51 -5.43
C THR A 152 23.97 -48.60 -5.17
N THR A 153 22.69 -48.30 -5.37
CA THR A 153 21.70 -49.38 -5.52
C THR A 153 21.78 -49.88 -6.95
N LEU A 154 22.22 -51.13 -7.10
CA LEU A 154 22.11 -51.90 -8.34
C LEU A 154 20.70 -51.72 -8.92
N THR A 155 20.66 -51.39 -10.20
CA THR A 155 19.56 -51.75 -11.09
C THR A 155 19.42 -53.27 -11.10
N THR A 156 18.90 -53.87 -10.02
CA THR A 156 18.11 -55.08 -10.17
C THR A 156 16.75 -54.61 -10.65
N SER A 157 16.50 -54.88 -11.92
CA SER A 157 15.15 -55.02 -12.43
C SER A 157 14.44 -56.08 -11.56
N VAL A 158 13.88 -55.67 -10.44
CA VAL A 158 12.62 -56.28 -10.00
C VAL A 158 11.65 -55.82 -11.07
N THR A 159 11.39 -56.74 -11.99
CA THR A 159 10.18 -56.79 -12.77
C THR A 159 9.01 -56.70 -11.80
N ALA A 160 8.64 -55.48 -11.41
CA ALA A 160 7.25 -55.19 -11.20
C ALA A 160 6.60 -55.53 -12.53
N SER A 161 5.80 -56.60 -12.53
CA SER A 161 4.77 -56.81 -13.52
C SER A 161 3.87 -55.56 -13.50
N SER A 162 4.27 -54.56 -14.26
CA SER A 162 3.50 -53.37 -14.58
C SER A 162 3.22 -53.48 -16.08
N CYS A 163 2.19 -54.26 -16.38
CA CYS A 163 1.51 -54.20 -17.65
C CYS A 163 1.01 -52.76 -17.80
N ASP A 164 1.55 -51.95 -18.71
CA ASP A 164 0.86 -50.76 -19.20
C ASP A 164 1.35 -50.42 -20.61
N GLY A 165 0.50 -50.77 -21.59
CA GLY A 165 0.52 -50.20 -22.93
C GLY A 165 -0.54 -49.10 -23.01
N TYR A 166 -0.29 -48.07 -23.81
CA TYR A 166 -1.31 -47.05 -24.09
C TYR A 166 -2.49 -47.67 -24.84
N TYR A 167 -3.69 -47.38 -24.35
CA TYR A 167 -4.96 -47.87 -24.85
C TYR A 167 -5.80 -46.69 -25.37
N ALA A 168 -6.42 -46.84 -26.53
CA ALA A 168 -7.46 -45.93 -27.01
C ALA A 168 -8.77 -46.72 -27.18
N MET A 169 -9.88 -46.13 -26.75
CA MET A 169 -11.23 -46.70 -26.90
C MET A 169 -11.68 -46.57 -28.35
N ARG A 170 -11.98 -47.70 -28.99
CA ARG A 170 -12.70 -47.72 -30.26
C ARG A 170 -13.78 -48.78 -30.17
N GLU A 171 -15.04 -48.37 -30.35
CA GLU A 171 -16.22 -49.25 -30.33
C GLU A 171 -16.31 -50.14 -29.07
N GLY A 172 -16.01 -49.55 -27.89
CA GLY A 172 -16.20 -50.21 -26.60
C GLY A 172 -15.15 -51.26 -26.21
N ALA A 173 -14.06 -51.41 -26.98
CA ALA A 173 -12.92 -52.24 -26.59
C ALA A 173 -11.57 -51.51 -26.81
N LEU A 174 -10.57 -51.84 -25.98
CA LEU A 174 -9.27 -51.19 -25.93
C LEU A 174 -8.23 -51.92 -26.81
N VAL A 175 -7.59 -51.20 -27.75
CA VAL A 175 -6.52 -51.74 -28.63
C VAL A 175 -5.30 -50.78 -28.68
N ARG A 176 -4.09 -51.34 -28.83
CA ARG A 176 -2.77 -50.67 -28.73
C ARG A 176 -2.23 -50.19 -30.10
N THR A 177 -1.68 -48.97 -30.20
CA THR A 177 -1.15 -48.40 -31.47
C THR A 177 0.20 -47.67 -31.33
N THR A 178 1.01 -47.64 -32.40
CA THR A 178 2.31 -46.93 -32.49
C THR A 178 2.43 -46.09 -33.79
N ARG A 179 2.40 -44.75 -33.72
CA ARG A 179 3.04 -43.75 -34.63
C ARG A 179 2.62 -42.29 -34.31
N VAL A 180 3.46 -41.32 -34.68
CA VAL A 180 3.29 -39.85 -34.59
C VAL A 180 3.07 -39.24 -35.98
N PRO A 181 2.28 -38.16 -36.13
CA PRO A 181 2.62 -37.09 -37.09
C PRO A 181 2.37 -35.65 -36.57
N GLY A 182 3.07 -34.68 -37.18
CA GLY A 182 3.15 -33.27 -36.76
C GLY A 182 2.33 -32.24 -37.56
N GLU A 183 2.54 -30.98 -37.13
CA GLU A 183 2.33 -29.61 -37.69
C GLU A 183 1.17 -29.25 -38.64
N ALA A 184 0.37 -28.24 -38.27
CA ALA A 184 0.43 -26.84 -38.79
C ALA A 184 -0.88 -26.03 -38.55
N GLY A 185 -0.76 -24.76 -38.12
CA GLY A 185 -1.61 -23.67 -38.65
C GLY A 185 -2.37 -22.71 -37.71
N ARG A 186 -1.83 -21.47 -37.62
CA ARG A 186 -2.47 -20.12 -37.65
C ARG A 186 -2.69 -19.29 -36.36
N ASP A 187 -2.22 -18.04 -36.50
CA ASP A 187 -2.18 -16.87 -35.62
C ASP A 187 -3.54 -16.23 -35.27
N LYS A 188 -3.56 -15.47 -34.16
CA LYS A 188 -4.02 -14.07 -34.15
C LYS A 188 -3.21 -13.21 -33.17
N VAL A 189 -2.79 -12.05 -33.67
CA VAL A 189 -2.08 -10.94 -33.02
C VAL A 189 -3.09 -9.96 -32.42
N TYR A 190 -2.74 -9.34 -31.27
CA TYR A 190 -3.10 -7.94 -30.99
C TYR A 190 -1.89 -7.21 -30.38
N THR A 191 -1.61 -6.02 -30.92
CA THR A 191 -0.59 -5.06 -30.48
C THR A 191 -1.22 -3.97 -29.63
N ILE A 192 -0.49 -3.47 -28.63
CA ILE A 192 -0.73 -2.14 -28.04
C ILE A 192 0.61 -1.42 -27.92
N ARG A 193 0.61 -0.15 -28.32
CA ARG A 193 1.71 0.82 -28.35
C ARG A 193 1.49 1.83 -27.22
N SER A 194 2.53 2.24 -26.49
CA SER A 194 2.59 3.54 -25.80
C SER A 194 4.07 3.93 -25.66
N SER A 195 4.56 4.91 -26.42
CA SER A 195 4.59 6.35 -26.11
C SER A 195 5.30 6.69 -24.79
N ARG A 196 6.39 7.46 -24.93
CA ARG A 196 7.26 8.00 -23.89
C ARG A 196 6.58 9.12 -23.09
N ALA A 197 6.97 9.25 -21.82
CA ALA A 197 7.27 10.50 -21.09
C ALA A 197 7.73 10.08 -19.67
N SER A 198 9.02 10.19 -19.30
CA SER A 198 9.66 11.37 -18.69
C SER A 198 8.76 12.11 -17.68
N ILE A 199 9.02 11.92 -16.37
CA ILE A 199 8.63 12.78 -15.22
C ILE A 199 9.15 12.21 -13.86
N LEU A 200 9.78 11.03 -13.81
CA LEU A 200 10.02 10.32 -12.53
C LEU A 200 11.39 10.57 -11.87
N ASP A 201 12.09 11.65 -12.18
CA ASP A 201 13.44 11.89 -11.65
C ASP A 201 13.48 12.51 -10.25
N ASN A 202 12.49 13.31 -9.88
CA ASN A 202 12.50 14.03 -8.60
C ASN A 202 11.65 13.39 -7.48
N ILE A 203 11.00 12.25 -7.78
CA ILE A 203 10.27 11.41 -6.80
C ILE A 203 11.17 10.25 -6.29
N LEU A 204 12.34 10.06 -6.90
CA LEU A 204 13.12 8.84 -6.78
C LEU A 204 13.86 8.65 -5.44
N SER A 205 14.00 9.68 -4.61
CA SER A 205 14.73 9.53 -3.33
C SER A 205 13.84 9.00 -2.18
N SER A 206 12.55 9.37 -2.15
CA SER A 206 11.57 8.86 -1.18
C SER A 206 10.95 7.52 -1.61
N VAL A 207 10.86 7.26 -2.92
CA VAL A 207 10.40 5.97 -3.48
C VAL A 207 11.42 4.85 -3.32
N LYS A 208 12.73 5.13 -3.23
CA LYS A 208 13.77 4.10 -3.00
C LYS A 208 13.58 3.35 -1.68
N PHE A 209 13.13 4.02 -0.61
CA PHE A 209 12.86 3.39 0.68
C PHE A 209 11.56 2.54 0.63
N MET A 210 10.52 3.04 -0.03
CA MET A 210 9.26 2.30 -0.22
C MET A 210 9.42 1.07 -1.14
N VAL A 211 10.17 1.19 -2.24
CA VAL A 211 10.47 0.07 -3.16
C VAL A 211 11.40 -0.95 -2.52
N ALA A 212 12.33 -0.54 -1.65
CA ALA A 212 13.12 -1.48 -0.86
C ALA A 212 12.26 -2.26 0.15
N ILE A 213 11.29 -1.59 0.79
CA ILE A 213 10.30 -2.22 1.68
C ILE A 213 9.38 -3.17 0.90
N GLU A 214 8.89 -2.77 -0.28
CA GLU A 214 8.06 -3.63 -1.14
C GLU A 214 8.84 -4.86 -1.63
N LYS A 215 10.10 -4.70 -2.03
CA LYS A 215 10.97 -5.83 -2.38
C LYS A 215 11.15 -6.77 -1.20
N ALA A 216 11.42 -6.25 0.00
CA ALA A 216 11.56 -7.07 1.20
C ALA A 216 10.25 -7.79 1.57
N ALA A 217 9.10 -7.12 1.47
CA ALA A 217 7.79 -7.70 1.73
C ALA A 217 7.42 -8.80 0.73
N ILE A 218 7.65 -8.57 -0.58
CA ILE A 218 7.43 -9.58 -1.63
C ILE A 218 8.38 -10.77 -1.45
N THR A 219 9.63 -10.51 -1.09
CA THR A 219 10.64 -11.55 -0.80
C THR A 219 10.21 -12.38 0.41
N ALA A 220 9.75 -11.75 1.49
CA ALA A 220 9.23 -12.43 2.66
C ALA A 220 7.99 -13.28 2.32
N TYR A 221 7.04 -12.73 1.55
CA TYR A 221 5.87 -13.47 1.08
C TYR A 221 6.27 -14.70 0.25
N TYR A 222 7.25 -14.55 -0.65
CA TYR A 222 7.76 -15.66 -1.44
C TYR A 222 8.42 -16.73 -0.57
N ILE A 223 9.23 -16.34 0.42
CA ILE A 223 9.81 -17.26 1.41
C ILE A 223 8.71 -18.03 2.15
N PHE A 224 7.66 -17.35 2.63
CA PHE A 224 6.53 -18.01 3.29
C PHE A 224 5.80 -18.99 2.37
N ARG A 225 5.61 -18.64 1.09
CA ARG A 225 5.02 -19.55 0.09
C ARG A 225 5.90 -20.76 -0.20
N CYS A 226 7.22 -20.58 -0.25
CA CYS A 226 8.17 -21.68 -0.39
C CYS A 226 8.12 -22.66 0.78
N ILE A 227 8.07 -22.14 2.02
CA ILE A 227 7.90 -22.97 3.23
C ILE A 227 6.55 -23.69 3.20
N TYR A 228 5.47 -23.01 2.80
CA TYR A 228 4.15 -23.62 2.65
C TYR A 228 4.17 -24.79 1.64
N LEU A 229 4.76 -24.60 0.46
CA LEU A 229 4.89 -25.65 -0.54
C LEU A 229 5.73 -26.83 -0.04
N LEU A 230 6.79 -26.57 0.73
CA LEU A 230 7.62 -27.60 1.35
C LEU A 230 6.81 -28.47 2.32
N ILE A 231 6.04 -27.84 3.22
CA ILE A 231 5.18 -28.53 4.19
C ILE A 231 4.07 -29.28 3.45
N SER A 232 3.45 -28.68 2.44
CA SER A 232 2.42 -29.32 1.61
C SER A 232 2.95 -30.56 0.89
N ALA A 233 4.15 -30.51 0.32
CA ALA A 233 4.75 -31.65 -0.36
C ALA A 233 5.10 -32.78 0.64
N GLN A 234 5.58 -32.44 1.84
CA GLN A 234 5.78 -33.40 2.92
C GLN A 234 4.47 -34.06 3.36
N GLN A 235 3.39 -33.29 3.45
CA GLN A 235 2.07 -33.81 3.78
C GLN A 235 1.58 -34.80 2.72
N ILE A 236 1.73 -34.49 1.43
CA ILE A 236 1.37 -35.41 0.33
C ILE A 236 2.19 -36.70 0.40
N ARG A 237 3.49 -36.60 0.72
CA ARG A 237 4.39 -37.76 0.81
C ARG A 237 4.08 -38.68 1.99
N ILE A 238 3.77 -38.13 3.16
CA ILE A 238 3.41 -38.91 4.35
C ILE A 238 1.99 -39.49 4.21
N GLY A 239 1.12 -38.77 3.52
CA GLY A 239 -0.30 -39.08 3.44
C GLY A 239 -1.09 -38.46 4.58
N TYR A 240 -2.41 -38.59 4.50
CA TYR A 240 -3.33 -38.07 5.49
C TYR A 240 -3.62 -39.12 6.57
N PRO A 241 -3.69 -38.74 7.86
CA PRO A 241 -4.11 -39.67 8.91
C PRO A 241 -5.57 -40.08 8.68
N SER A 242 -5.92 -41.31 9.08
CA SER A 242 -7.30 -41.81 9.01
C SER A 242 -8.26 -41.10 9.98
N ARG A 243 -7.73 -40.29 10.90
CA ARG A 243 -8.43 -39.61 11.98
C ARG A 243 -8.06 -38.11 11.93
N ILE A 244 -8.95 -37.26 11.43
CA ILE A 244 -8.74 -35.80 11.22
C ILE A 244 -9.54 -35.03 12.28
N TRP A 245 -9.32 -35.38 13.54
CA TRP A 245 -10.12 -34.86 14.64
C TRP A 245 -9.84 -33.40 14.95
N GLY A 246 -10.94 -32.66 15.00
CA GLY A 246 -11.10 -31.55 15.90
C GLY A 246 -10.27 -30.32 15.55
N PHE A 247 -10.45 -29.34 16.42
CA PHE A 247 -9.79 -28.06 16.29
C PHE A 247 -8.29 -28.23 16.59
N SER A 248 -7.40 -27.87 15.64
CA SER A 248 -5.95 -28.02 15.80
C SER A 248 -5.38 -27.27 17.01
N PHE A 249 -6.10 -26.30 17.58
CA PHE A 249 -5.68 -25.58 18.79
C PHE A 249 -6.22 -26.23 20.08
N CYS A 250 -6.97 -27.33 19.97
CA CYS A 250 -7.60 -28.04 21.09
C CYS A 250 -6.86 -29.32 21.51
N HIS A 251 -5.52 -29.31 21.53
CA HIS A 251 -4.71 -30.49 21.85
C HIS A 251 -4.44 -30.70 23.36
N GLY A 252 -4.63 -29.68 24.20
CA GLY A 252 -4.36 -29.79 25.65
C GLY A 252 -5.08 -28.71 26.47
N PHE A 253 -4.99 -28.78 27.79
CA PHE A 253 -5.69 -27.85 28.69
C PHE A 253 -4.66 -27.02 29.47
N GLY A 254 -4.22 -25.91 28.89
CA GLY A 254 -3.20 -25.04 29.48
C GLY A 254 -3.36 -23.57 29.06
N LEU A 255 -2.46 -22.70 29.55
CA LEU A 255 -2.52 -21.25 29.31
C LEU A 255 -2.45 -20.91 27.83
N TRP A 256 -1.48 -21.50 27.12
CA TRP A 256 -1.25 -21.23 25.71
C TRP A 256 -2.47 -21.59 24.87
N ASN A 257 -3.04 -22.77 25.09
CA ASN A 257 -4.23 -23.20 24.34
C ASN A 257 -5.47 -22.35 24.66
N TYR A 258 -5.60 -21.82 25.89
CA TYR A 258 -6.65 -20.85 26.24
C TYR A 258 -6.47 -19.51 25.50
N ILE A 259 -5.23 -19.04 25.38
CA ILE A 259 -4.91 -17.81 24.63
C ILE A 259 -5.15 -18.04 23.13
N GLU A 260 -4.71 -19.17 22.59
CA GLU A 260 -4.86 -19.54 21.17
C GLU A 260 -6.33 -19.57 20.74
N ILE A 261 -7.19 -20.29 21.48
CA ILE A 261 -8.63 -20.34 21.15
C ILE A 261 -9.27 -18.96 21.26
N ARG A 262 -8.80 -18.11 22.18
CA ARG A 262 -9.32 -16.75 22.35
C ARG A 262 -8.89 -15.83 21.20
N ILE A 263 -7.65 -15.92 20.76
CA ILE A 263 -7.14 -15.17 19.59
C ILE A 263 -7.88 -15.64 18.33
N TYR A 264 -8.07 -16.95 18.18
CA TYR A 264 -8.81 -17.51 17.05
C TYR A 264 -10.24 -16.98 16.97
N LEU A 265 -10.97 -16.94 18.08
CA LEU A 265 -12.34 -16.38 18.14
C LEU A 265 -12.37 -14.84 18.05
N LEU A 266 -11.24 -14.16 18.23
CA LEU A 266 -11.13 -12.70 18.05
C LEU A 266 -10.89 -12.34 16.57
N CYS A 267 -10.32 -13.25 15.79
CA CYS A 267 -10.04 -13.02 14.38
C CYS A 267 -11.36 -12.93 13.59
N PRO A 268 -11.65 -11.80 12.91
CA PRO A 268 -12.92 -11.60 12.25
C PRO A 268 -13.11 -12.61 11.11
N PHE A 269 -14.32 -13.16 11.00
CA PHE A 269 -14.75 -14.13 9.99
C PHE A 269 -14.01 -15.48 9.98
N LEU A 270 -12.93 -15.65 10.75
CA LEU A 270 -12.14 -16.88 10.71
C LEU A 270 -12.94 -18.08 11.25
N PHE A 271 -13.65 -17.89 12.36
CA PHE A 271 -14.49 -18.93 12.96
C PHE A 271 -15.67 -19.28 12.05
N GLU A 272 -16.35 -18.27 11.54
CA GLU A 272 -17.54 -18.42 10.71
C GLU A 272 -17.21 -19.09 9.37
N LEU A 273 -16.14 -18.64 8.69
CA LEU A 273 -15.69 -19.22 7.43
C LEU A 273 -15.24 -20.66 7.64
N ARG A 274 -14.44 -20.94 8.67
CA ARG A 274 -14.00 -22.30 8.98
C ARG A 274 -15.20 -23.22 9.23
N SER A 275 -16.11 -22.85 10.13
CA SER A 275 -17.26 -23.69 10.46
C SER A 275 -18.16 -23.93 9.25
N SER A 276 -18.31 -22.93 8.35
CA SER A 276 -19.07 -23.11 7.11
C SER A 276 -18.39 -24.05 6.10
N LEU A 277 -17.06 -23.95 5.96
CA LEU A 277 -16.27 -24.84 5.09
C LEU A 277 -16.25 -26.27 5.65
N ASP A 278 -16.06 -26.42 6.96
CA ASP A 278 -16.07 -27.73 7.61
C ASP A 278 -17.45 -28.40 7.43
N TRP A 279 -18.57 -27.66 7.55
CA TRP A 279 -19.91 -28.18 7.27
C TRP A 279 -20.10 -28.58 5.81
N MET A 280 -19.63 -27.77 4.86
CA MET A 280 -19.77 -28.03 3.44
C MET A 280 -18.98 -29.26 2.98
N LEU A 281 -17.80 -29.50 3.56
CA LEU A 281 -16.88 -30.57 3.16
C LEU A 281 -17.07 -31.87 3.97
N THR A 282 -17.78 -31.82 5.09
CA THR A 282 -18.03 -32.99 5.93
C THR A 282 -19.40 -33.58 5.60
N GLU A 283 -19.46 -34.88 5.35
CA GLU A 283 -20.73 -35.61 5.34
C GLU A 283 -21.33 -35.56 6.77
N THR A 284 -22.53 -35.02 6.93
CA THR A 284 -23.24 -34.91 8.23
C THR A 284 -24.76 -34.85 7.99
N THR A 285 -25.55 -35.27 8.98
CA THR A 285 -27.02 -35.12 8.97
C THR A 285 -27.50 -33.77 9.51
N MET A 286 -26.60 -32.96 10.11
CA MET A 286 -26.99 -31.70 10.73
C MET A 286 -27.26 -30.58 9.75
N SER A 287 -28.26 -29.75 10.08
CA SER A 287 -28.46 -28.45 9.44
C SER A 287 -27.28 -27.52 9.70
N ILE A 288 -27.06 -26.53 8.83
CA ILE A 288 -25.98 -25.55 8.98
C ILE A 288 -26.08 -24.75 10.30
N PHE A 289 -27.29 -24.40 10.73
CA PHE A 289 -27.50 -23.65 11.97
C PHE A 289 -27.24 -24.50 13.22
N ASP A 290 -27.60 -25.79 13.18
CA ASP A 290 -27.27 -26.71 14.27
C ASP A 290 -25.77 -27.02 14.30
N TRP A 291 -25.12 -27.06 13.14
CA TRP A 291 -23.67 -27.15 13.05
C TRP A 291 -22.97 -25.96 13.73
N PHE A 292 -23.34 -24.72 13.35
CA PHE A 292 -22.80 -23.51 14.00
C PHE A 292 -23.06 -23.50 15.51
N LYS A 293 -24.26 -23.91 15.94
CA LYS A 293 -24.61 -24.02 17.35
C LYS A 293 -23.72 -25.05 18.07
N MET A 294 -23.46 -26.20 17.48
CA MET A 294 -22.57 -27.22 18.05
C MET A 294 -21.14 -26.69 18.19
N GLU A 295 -20.60 -26.08 17.14
CA GLU A 295 -19.24 -25.51 17.14
C GLU A 295 -19.07 -24.40 18.21
N ASP A 296 -20.07 -23.52 18.38
CA ASP A 296 -20.04 -22.49 19.43
C ASP A 296 -20.12 -23.08 20.85
N ILE A 297 -20.97 -24.10 21.05
CA ILE A 297 -21.03 -24.86 22.32
C ILE A 297 -19.68 -25.50 22.61
N TYR A 298 -19.08 -26.18 21.63
CA TYR A 298 -17.77 -26.83 21.80
C TYR A 298 -16.68 -25.82 22.17
N ALA A 299 -16.56 -24.71 21.43
CA ALA A 299 -15.58 -23.66 21.70
C ALA A 299 -15.77 -23.04 23.09
N SER A 300 -17.03 -22.85 23.52
CA SER A 300 -17.37 -22.30 24.83
C SER A 300 -17.06 -23.28 25.98
N VAL A 301 -17.43 -24.55 25.84
CA VAL A 301 -17.11 -25.61 26.81
C VAL A 301 -15.60 -25.82 26.93
N TYR A 302 -14.87 -25.80 25.80
CA TYR A 302 -13.42 -25.93 25.79
C TYR A 302 -12.73 -24.77 26.51
N LYS A 303 -13.16 -23.51 26.28
CA LYS A 303 -12.64 -22.33 27.01
C LYS A 303 -12.81 -22.50 28.53
N VAL A 304 -13.99 -22.93 28.98
CA VAL A 304 -14.27 -23.15 30.41
C VAL A 304 -13.38 -24.26 30.97
N LYS A 305 -13.20 -25.36 30.24
CA LYS A 305 -12.31 -26.44 30.64
C LYS A 305 -10.86 -25.98 30.81
N CYS A 306 -10.33 -25.20 29.87
CA CYS A 306 -8.99 -24.61 29.99
C CYS A 306 -8.89 -23.62 31.16
N LEU A 307 -9.94 -22.82 31.39
CA LEU A 307 -9.98 -21.90 32.53
C LEU A 307 -9.94 -22.65 33.87
N ARG A 308 -10.71 -23.73 34.03
CA ARG A 308 -10.67 -24.56 35.24
C ARG A 308 -9.31 -25.24 35.44
N ALA A 309 -8.66 -25.68 34.35
CA ALA A 309 -7.29 -26.21 34.42
C ALA A 309 -6.29 -25.16 34.92
N LEU A 310 -6.41 -23.91 34.44
CA LEU A 310 -5.58 -22.79 34.90
C LEU A 310 -5.84 -22.40 36.34
N GLU A 311 -7.10 -22.40 36.78
CA GLU A 311 -7.45 -22.17 38.18
C GLU A 311 -6.89 -23.28 39.10
N LYS A 312 -6.79 -24.51 38.61
CA LYS A 312 -6.18 -25.61 39.36
C LYS A 312 -4.66 -25.45 39.48
N GLU A 313 -3.98 -24.97 38.44
CA GLU A 313 -2.52 -24.84 38.40
C GLU A 313 -2.01 -23.54 39.04
N TYR A 314 -2.69 -22.41 38.80
CA TYR A 314 -2.29 -21.07 39.23
C TYR A 314 -3.28 -20.39 40.19
N GLY A 315 -4.25 -21.15 40.70
CA GLY A 315 -5.28 -20.65 41.60
C GLY A 315 -4.72 -20.05 42.87
N SER A 316 -5.26 -18.90 43.27
CA SER A 316 -5.04 -18.39 44.62
C SER A 316 -5.86 -19.23 45.60
N PRO A 317 -5.36 -19.50 46.81
CA PRO A 317 -6.18 -20.12 47.84
C PRO A 317 -7.46 -19.30 48.07
N PRO A 318 -8.61 -19.96 48.28
CA PRO A 318 -9.88 -19.28 48.50
C PRO A 318 -9.82 -18.40 49.76
N GLY A 319 -10.55 -17.29 49.76
CA GLY A 319 -10.67 -16.38 50.91
C GLY A 319 -9.50 -15.42 51.11
N VAL A 320 -8.45 -15.45 50.27
CA VAL A 320 -7.32 -14.53 50.39
C VAL A 320 -7.52 -13.28 49.53
N GLN A 321 -7.31 -12.12 50.14
CA GLN A 321 -7.32 -10.82 49.46
C GLN A 321 -6.29 -10.77 48.32
N LYS A 322 -6.73 -10.38 47.12
CA LYS A 322 -5.84 -10.21 45.96
C LYS A 322 -4.84 -9.08 46.22
N LYS A 323 -3.56 -9.34 45.92
CA LYS A 323 -2.47 -8.36 46.11
C LYS A 323 -2.78 -7.06 45.36
N ALA A 324 -2.47 -5.92 45.98
CA ALA A 324 -2.72 -4.60 45.41
C ALA A 324 -2.09 -4.42 44.02
N ILE A 325 -0.91 -5.01 43.78
CA ILE A 325 -0.23 -4.95 42.48
C ILE A 325 -1.10 -5.47 41.33
N TYR A 326 -1.81 -6.58 41.51
CA TYR A 326 -2.70 -7.11 40.47
C TYR A 326 -3.89 -6.16 40.23
N LYS A 327 -4.45 -5.56 41.29
CA LYS A 327 -5.56 -4.60 41.17
C LYS A 327 -5.15 -3.37 40.37
N TYR A 328 -4.00 -2.77 40.72
CA TYR A 328 -3.49 -1.59 40.01
C TYR A 328 -3.07 -1.92 38.59
N MET A 329 -2.40 -3.04 38.34
CA MET A 329 -2.00 -3.42 36.98
C MET A 329 -3.22 -3.58 36.06
N TYR A 330 -4.20 -4.41 36.42
CA TYR A 330 -5.39 -4.60 35.59
C TYR A 330 -6.23 -3.31 35.47
N GLY A 331 -6.41 -2.56 36.57
CA GLY A 331 -7.19 -1.33 36.58
C GLY A 331 -6.57 -0.21 35.75
N ILE A 332 -5.26 0.04 35.90
CA ILE A 332 -4.53 1.06 35.14
C ILE A 332 -4.47 0.67 33.67
N THR A 333 -4.21 -0.61 33.35
CA THR A 333 -4.14 -1.08 31.96
C THR A 333 -5.49 -0.88 31.25
N LEU A 334 -6.60 -1.25 31.90
CA LEU A 334 -7.94 -1.07 31.35
C LEU A 334 -8.28 0.43 31.19
N SER A 335 -7.93 1.26 32.16
CA SER A 335 -8.19 2.70 32.11
C SER A 335 -7.38 3.39 31.00
N LEU A 336 -6.09 3.06 30.88
CA LEU A 336 -5.20 3.59 29.85
C LEU A 336 -5.66 3.15 28.45
N PHE A 337 -6.14 1.91 28.30
CA PHE A 337 -6.74 1.44 27.06
C PHE A 337 -7.92 2.32 26.60
N PHE A 338 -8.84 2.66 27.51
CA PHE A 338 -9.96 3.56 27.19
C PHE A 338 -9.52 4.99 26.92
N ILE A 339 -8.54 5.53 27.66
CA ILE A 339 -7.98 6.86 27.40
C ILE A 339 -7.37 6.93 26.01
N ILE A 340 -6.53 5.96 25.64
CA ILE A 340 -5.95 5.88 24.30
C ILE A 340 -7.05 5.78 23.26
N LEU A 341 -8.06 4.95 23.47
CA LEU A 341 -9.12 4.77 22.49
C LEU A 341 -9.90 6.07 22.23
N ILE A 342 -10.15 6.87 23.27
CA ILE A 342 -10.84 8.16 23.16
C ILE A 342 -9.93 9.22 22.51
N TRP A 343 -8.65 9.24 22.86
CA TRP A 343 -7.72 10.30 22.43
C TRP A 343 -7.08 10.03 21.07
N PHE A 344 -6.91 8.75 20.70
CA PHE A 344 -6.22 8.35 19.48
C PHE A 344 -6.84 8.95 18.21
N PRO A 345 -8.18 8.91 17.99
CA PRO A 345 -8.78 9.57 16.82
C PRO A 345 -8.51 11.07 16.76
N LEU A 346 -8.46 11.76 17.91
CA LEU A 346 -8.16 13.19 17.99
C LEU A 346 -6.70 13.48 17.62
N LEU A 347 -5.77 12.65 18.09
CA LEU A 347 -4.35 12.75 17.74
C LEU A 347 -4.10 12.50 16.26
N VAL A 348 -4.78 11.51 15.67
CA VAL A 348 -4.69 11.21 14.23
C VAL A 348 -5.21 12.39 13.41
N TYR A 349 -6.28 13.04 13.85
CA TYR A 349 -6.82 14.23 13.18
C TYR A 349 -5.85 15.42 13.23
N SER A 350 -5.29 15.74 14.41
CA SER A 350 -4.33 16.85 14.53
C SER A 350 -3.07 16.60 13.71
N TRP A 351 -2.53 15.38 13.78
CA TRP A 351 -1.33 15.01 13.04
C TRP A 351 -1.54 15.01 11.52
N GLY A 352 -2.70 14.51 11.06
CA GLY A 352 -3.04 14.47 9.64
C GLY A 352 -3.10 15.86 8.98
N ARG A 353 -3.54 16.90 9.72
CA ARG A 353 -3.61 18.27 9.20
C ARG A 353 -2.23 18.90 9.01
N GLU A 354 -1.29 18.60 9.89
CA GLU A 354 0.09 19.12 9.81
C GLU A 354 0.94 18.41 8.75
N ALA A 355 0.64 17.15 8.45
CA ALA A 355 1.35 16.34 7.46
C ALA A 355 1.03 16.68 5.99
N GLY A 356 0.19 17.71 5.73
CA GLY A 356 -0.12 18.15 4.37
C GLY A 356 1.12 18.60 3.61
N GLN A 357 1.22 18.25 2.33
CA GLN A 357 2.31 18.68 1.47
C GLN A 357 1.93 19.95 0.71
N SER A 358 2.88 20.87 0.59
CA SER A 358 2.71 22.05 -0.27
C SER A 358 2.55 21.61 -1.73
N HIS A 359 1.59 22.21 -2.43
CA HIS A 359 1.39 22.00 -3.85
C HIS A 359 1.47 23.34 -4.57
N LEU A 360 2.68 23.70 -5.00
CA LEU A 360 2.92 24.86 -5.86
C LEU A 360 2.35 24.61 -7.27
N PRO A 361 1.86 25.64 -7.95
CA PRO A 361 1.36 25.49 -9.31
C PRO A 361 2.50 25.10 -10.26
N SER A 362 2.27 24.13 -11.14
CA SER A 362 3.29 23.67 -12.08
C SER A 362 3.44 24.61 -13.29
N PHE A 363 2.32 25.22 -13.68
CA PHE A 363 2.23 26.16 -14.80
C PHE A 363 1.14 27.18 -14.48
N ALA A 364 1.29 28.39 -14.98
CA ALA A 364 0.25 29.42 -14.91
C ALA A 364 0.33 30.29 -16.17
N SER A 365 -0.76 30.92 -16.56
CA SER A 365 -0.78 31.89 -17.64
C SER A 365 -1.69 33.07 -17.28
N LEU A 366 -1.37 34.22 -17.86
CA LEU A 366 -2.08 35.46 -17.66
C LEU A 366 -2.55 35.97 -19.01
N GLN A 367 -3.85 36.18 -19.11
CA GLN A 367 -4.50 36.65 -20.31
C GLN A 367 -5.26 37.95 -20.06
N PHE A 368 -5.16 38.89 -20.99
CA PHE A 368 -6.00 40.09 -21.00
C PHE A 368 -6.81 40.11 -22.28
N GLN A 369 -8.12 40.31 -22.14
CA GLN A 369 -9.07 40.29 -23.23
C GLN A 369 -9.94 41.54 -23.19
N ILE A 370 -10.21 42.12 -24.36
CA ILE A 370 -11.06 43.30 -24.52
C ILE A 370 -12.34 42.88 -25.25
N GLY A 371 -13.49 43.03 -24.60
CA GLY A 371 -14.76 42.49 -25.07
C GLY A 371 -14.72 40.96 -25.14
N ASN A 372 -15.39 40.40 -26.14
CA ASN A 372 -15.41 38.95 -26.40
C ASN A 372 -14.48 38.57 -27.58
N MET A 373 -13.38 39.31 -27.75
CA MET A 373 -12.43 39.13 -28.86
C MET A 373 -11.24 38.25 -28.46
N GLU A 374 -10.32 37.93 -29.37
CA GLU A 374 -9.08 37.24 -29.01
C GLU A 374 -8.26 38.05 -27.98
N PRO A 375 -7.58 37.39 -27.02
CA PRO A 375 -6.83 38.07 -25.98
C PRO A 375 -5.69 38.89 -26.59
N ILE A 376 -5.53 40.12 -26.09
CA ILE A 376 -4.47 41.05 -26.52
C ILE A 376 -3.10 40.70 -25.93
N TYR A 377 -3.11 39.93 -24.84
CA TYR A 377 -1.93 39.47 -24.13
C TYR A 377 -2.23 38.07 -23.61
N ASP A 378 -1.33 37.13 -23.86
CA ASP A 378 -1.38 35.76 -23.36
C ASP A 378 0.06 35.28 -23.16
N ASN A 379 0.52 35.30 -21.92
CA ASN A 379 1.88 34.88 -21.59
C ASN A 379 1.88 33.84 -20.46
N PRO A 380 2.72 32.79 -20.58
CA PRO A 380 2.97 31.85 -19.50
C PRO A 380 3.77 32.49 -18.37
N ALA A 381 3.58 32.00 -17.15
CA ALA A 381 4.36 32.37 -15.98
C ALA A 381 5.61 31.49 -15.85
N HIS A 382 6.71 32.09 -15.41
CA HIS A 382 7.73 31.34 -14.69
C HIS A 382 7.34 31.25 -13.22
N VAL A 383 7.28 30.01 -12.69
CA VAL A 383 6.93 29.75 -11.29
C VAL A 383 8.20 29.58 -10.47
N TYR A 384 8.43 30.48 -9.52
CA TYR A 384 9.52 30.38 -8.56
C TYR A 384 9.00 29.98 -7.18
N LYS A 385 9.70 29.06 -6.52
CA LYS A 385 9.48 28.76 -5.11
C LYS A 385 10.12 29.84 -4.26
N LEU A 386 9.40 30.38 -3.28
CA LEU A 386 9.94 31.39 -2.40
C LEU A 386 10.98 30.80 -1.44
N HIS A 387 12.14 31.46 -1.31
CA HIS A 387 13.18 31.09 -0.35
C HIS A 387 12.79 31.51 1.07
N GLU A 388 13.28 30.79 2.08
CA GLU A 388 12.96 31.01 3.49
C GLU A 388 13.27 32.45 3.94
N SER A 389 14.47 32.96 3.66
CA SER A 389 14.85 34.34 4.01
C SER A 389 13.97 35.41 3.35
N ALA A 390 13.53 35.17 2.10
CA ALA A 390 12.64 36.09 1.39
C ALA A 390 11.23 36.09 1.99
N PHE A 391 10.77 34.95 2.48
CA PHE A 391 9.49 34.82 3.18
C PHE A 391 9.51 35.52 4.55
N GLU A 392 10.59 35.38 5.31
CA GLU A 392 10.78 36.10 6.58
C GLU A 392 10.81 37.61 6.37
N TYR A 393 11.50 38.08 5.34
CA TYR A 393 11.52 39.49 4.99
C TYR A 393 10.11 39.99 4.62
N MET A 394 9.36 39.23 3.82
CA MET A 394 7.96 39.56 3.52
C MET A 394 7.09 39.62 4.79
N LYS A 395 7.30 38.74 5.77
CA LYS A 395 6.60 38.81 7.08
C LYS A 395 6.94 40.11 7.83
N GLN A 396 8.19 40.56 7.77
CA GLN A 396 8.62 41.79 8.42
C GLN A 396 7.89 43.02 7.87
N VAL A 397 7.68 43.08 6.55
CA VAL A 397 6.93 44.17 5.90
C VAL A 397 5.50 44.27 6.45
N TYR A 398 4.86 43.14 6.73
CA TYR A 398 3.48 43.08 7.23
C TYR A 398 3.32 43.12 8.75
N ASN A 399 4.41 43.24 9.53
CA ASN A 399 4.33 43.21 11.00
C ASN A 399 3.49 44.34 11.61
N ALA A 400 3.33 45.46 10.90
CA ALA A 400 2.53 46.60 11.33
C ALA A 400 1.01 46.38 11.22
N TYR A 401 0.55 45.35 10.49
CA TYR A 401 -0.86 45.12 10.19
C TYR A 401 -1.34 43.76 10.70
N ASP A 402 -2.31 43.74 11.63
CA ASP A 402 -2.73 42.51 12.31
C ASP A 402 -3.40 41.49 11.38
N THR A 403 -4.22 41.92 10.42
CA THR A 403 -4.95 41.00 9.51
C THR A 403 -4.01 40.28 8.54
N PRO A 404 -3.15 40.97 7.76
CA PRO A 404 -2.11 40.30 6.97
C PRO A 404 -1.16 39.46 7.82
N LYS A 405 -0.74 39.94 9.00
CA LYS A 405 0.14 39.21 9.90
C LYS A 405 -0.43 37.85 10.32
N GLN A 406 -1.72 37.80 10.70
CA GLN A 406 -2.39 36.54 11.02
C GLN A 406 -2.45 35.59 9.81
N PHE A 407 -2.65 36.13 8.60
CA PHE A 407 -2.66 35.34 7.37
C PHE A 407 -1.29 34.67 7.11
N PHE A 408 -0.18 35.40 7.23
CA PHE A 408 1.17 34.85 7.00
C PHE A 408 1.61 33.80 8.02
N TYR A 409 1.03 33.75 9.22
CA TYR A 409 1.29 32.66 10.18
C TYR A 409 0.68 31.32 9.76
N GLY A 410 -0.32 31.33 8.87
CA GLY A 410 -0.95 30.12 8.34
C GLY A 410 -0.16 29.42 7.22
N TYR A 411 0.89 30.05 6.70
CA TYR A 411 1.67 29.57 5.55
C TYR A 411 3.16 29.48 5.87
N ASP A 412 3.83 28.55 5.20
CA ASP A 412 5.28 28.42 5.19
C ASP A 412 5.87 28.91 3.86
N HIS A 413 7.18 29.15 3.81
CA HIS A 413 7.88 29.59 2.59
C HIS A 413 7.65 28.63 1.41
N ALA A 414 7.49 27.34 1.70
CA ALA A 414 7.25 26.31 0.69
C ALA A 414 5.83 26.36 0.10
N ASP A 415 4.87 27.00 0.77
CA ASP A 415 3.48 27.13 0.33
C ASP A 415 3.28 28.31 -0.64
N VAL A 416 4.26 29.22 -0.71
CA VAL A 416 4.20 30.46 -1.49
C VAL A 416 4.94 30.32 -2.81
N GLY A 417 4.22 30.50 -3.92
CA GLY A 417 4.76 30.59 -5.26
C GLY A 417 4.81 32.03 -5.75
N VAL A 418 5.84 32.37 -6.52
CA VAL A 418 5.96 33.65 -7.22
C VAL A 418 5.78 33.37 -8.72
N LEU A 419 4.76 33.97 -9.31
CA LEU A 419 4.49 33.92 -10.74
C LEU A 419 5.04 35.19 -11.39
N THR A 420 5.97 35.04 -12.32
CA THR A 420 6.50 36.18 -13.09
C THR A 420 6.12 36.05 -14.55
N PHE A 421 5.47 37.08 -15.10
CA PHE A 421 5.08 37.16 -16.51
C PHE A 421 5.89 38.25 -17.21
N SER A 422 6.35 38.04 -18.44
CA SER A 422 7.07 39.05 -19.22
C SER A 422 6.15 40.18 -19.68
N THR A 423 6.58 41.44 -19.60
CA THR A 423 5.76 42.60 -20.02
C THR A 423 5.39 42.60 -21.51
N GLY A 424 6.27 42.08 -22.38
CA GLY A 424 6.01 41.95 -23.81
C GLY A 424 5.08 40.77 -24.12
N GLY A 425 3.94 41.03 -24.74
CA GLY A 425 3.01 40.00 -25.21
C GLY A 425 3.41 39.35 -26.54
N ASN A 426 2.73 38.26 -26.87
CA ASN A 426 2.80 37.65 -28.20
C ASN A 426 2.27 38.58 -29.29
N ILE A 427 2.69 38.34 -30.55
CA ILE A 427 2.19 39.07 -31.71
C ILE A 427 0.68 38.91 -31.81
N TRP A 428 -0.03 40.03 -31.74
CA TRP A 428 -1.47 40.08 -31.78
C TRP A 428 -1.95 40.09 -33.24
N MET A 429 -2.38 38.92 -33.72
CA MET A 429 -2.83 38.71 -35.09
C MET A 429 -4.35 38.77 -35.15
N LEU A 430 -4.91 39.95 -35.44
CA LEU A 430 -6.35 40.09 -35.57
C LEU A 430 -6.82 39.67 -36.97
N ARG A 431 -7.90 38.88 -37.06
CA ARG A 431 -8.51 38.56 -38.36
C ARG A 431 -9.18 39.83 -38.94
N PRO A 432 -9.16 40.06 -40.27
CA PRO A 432 -9.81 41.24 -40.86
C PRO A 432 -11.32 41.37 -40.57
N GLN A 433 -12.00 40.26 -40.27
CA GLN A 433 -13.40 40.27 -39.84
C GLN A 433 -13.56 40.72 -38.38
N GLU A 434 -12.63 40.30 -37.52
CA GLU A 434 -12.60 40.64 -36.10
C GLU A 434 -12.22 42.09 -35.86
N GLU A 435 -11.32 42.64 -36.67
CA GLU A 435 -10.97 44.05 -36.68
C GLU A 435 -12.18 44.95 -36.94
N LYS A 436 -12.99 44.62 -37.96
CA LYS A 436 -14.23 45.36 -38.27
C LYS A 436 -15.26 45.25 -37.14
N ILE A 437 -15.36 44.08 -36.51
CA ILE A 437 -16.24 43.86 -35.36
C ILE A 437 -15.75 44.67 -34.16
N MET A 438 -14.44 44.64 -33.90
CA MET A 438 -13.80 45.36 -32.81
C MET A 438 -13.99 46.87 -32.98
N LEU A 439 -13.74 47.43 -34.17
CA LEU A 439 -14.02 48.84 -34.49
C LEU A 439 -15.49 49.22 -34.24
N LYS A 440 -16.44 48.35 -34.65
CA LYS A 440 -17.86 48.55 -34.38
C LYS A 440 -18.18 48.53 -32.87
N VAL A 441 -17.54 47.62 -32.14
CA VAL A 441 -17.67 47.50 -30.67
C VAL A 441 -17.02 48.71 -29.98
N ILE A 442 -15.92 49.25 -30.51
CA ILE A 442 -15.20 50.42 -29.98
C ILE A 442 -15.96 51.73 -30.17
N ASN A 443 -16.57 51.90 -31.34
CA ASN A 443 -17.33 53.10 -31.68
C ASN A 443 -18.78 53.06 -31.15
N SER A 444 -19.21 51.94 -30.57
CA SER A 444 -20.52 51.81 -29.94
C SER A 444 -20.64 52.63 -28.64
N ALA A 445 -21.87 53.02 -28.32
CA ALA A 445 -22.22 53.75 -27.10
C ALA A 445 -22.25 52.86 -25.83
N HIS A 446 -22.01 51.55 -25.97
CA HIS A 446 -22.03 50.61 -24.84
C HIS A 446 -20.65 50.48 -24.18
N PRO A 447 -20.59 50.26 -22.85
CA PRO A 447 -19.32 50.03 -22.17
C PRO A 447 -18.72 48.69 -22.59
N VAL A 448 -17.41 48.65 -22.82
CA VAL A 448 -16.69 47.42 -23.18
C VAL A 448 -15.94 46.88 -21.98
N THR A 449 -16.11 45.58 -21.74
CA THR A 449 -15.46 44.89 -20.64
C THR A 449 -14.02 44.57 -20.98
N VAL A 450 -13.09 44.88 -20.08
CA VAL A 450 -11.72 44.37 -20.11
C VAL A 450 -11.65 43.28 -19.06
N THR A 451 -11.32 42.07 -19.48
CA THR A 451 -11.28 40.89 -18.64
C THR A 451 -9.83 40.41 -18.52
N MET A 452 -9.35 40.32 -17.29
CA MET A 452 -8.10 39.63 -16.98
C MET A 452 -8.47 38.22 -16.53
N THR A 453 -7.83 37.21 -17.11
CA THR A 453 -7.97 35.82 -16.71
C THR A 453 -6.61 35.25 -16.35
N CYS A 454 -6.45 34.80 -15.11
CA CYS A 454 -5.27 34.05 -14.68
C CYS A 454 -5.66 32.59 -14.51
N THR A 455 -4.98 31.71 -15.23
CA THR A 455 -5.20 30.28 -15.17
C THR A 455 -3.99 29.62 -14.54
N VAL A 456 -4.24 28.70 -13.61
CA VAL A 456 -3.24 28.02 -12.81
C VAL A 456 -3.47 26.53 -12.91
N TRP A 457 -2.43 25.79 -13.25
CA TRP A 457 -2.48 24.34 -13.35
C TRP A 457 -1.78 23.71 -12.15
N LEU A 458 -2.53 22.88 -11.44
CA LEU A 458 -2.05 22.07 -10.33
C LEU A 458 -1.83 20.64 -10.81
N SER A 459 -0.64 20.09 -10.58
CA SER A 459 -0.26 18.75 -11.01
C SER A 459 -0.27 17.78 -9.81
N ASN A 460 -1.37 17.05 -9.63
CA ASN A 460 -1.47 16.00 -8.61
C ASN A 460 -0.96 14.64 -9.17
N GLY A 461 0.26 14.60 -9.70
CA GLY A 461 0.89 13.39 -10.24
C GLY A 461 0.38 12.99 -11.63
N GLU A 462 -0.84 12.44 -11.73
CA GLU A 462 -1.44 11.98 -13.00
C GLU A 462 -2.51 12.93 -13.56
N ASN A 463 -3.17 13.71 -12.70
CA ASN A 463 -4.24 14.62 -13.10
C ASN A 463 -3.81 16.08 -12.95
N GLN A 464 -3.88 16.82 -14.05
CA GLN A 464 -3.76 18.28 -14.05
C GLN A 464 -5.13 18.89 -13.78
N LYS A 465 -5.26 19.64 -12.69
CA LYS A 465 -6.46 20.43 -12.40
C LYS A 465 -6.21 21.87 -12.84
N GLU A 466 -6.99 22.32 -13.81
CA GLU A 466 -7.00 23.71 -14.26
C GLU A 466 -7.93 24.52 -13.37
N LEU A 467 -7.40 25.60 -12.79
CA LEU A 467 -8.15 26.57 -12.00
C LEU A 467 -8.05 27.93 -12.68
N THR A 468 -9.18 28.60 -12.85
CA THR A 468 -9.24 29.89 -13.53
C THR A 468 -9.84 30.95 -12.61
N VAL A 469 -9.23 32.13 -12.59
CA VAL A 469 -9.76 33.32 -11.92
C VAL A 469 -9.87 34.44 -12.93
N SER A 470 -11.01 35.14 -12.94
CA SER A 470 -11.24 36.24 -13.86
C SER A 470 -11.66 37.52 -13.13
N VAL A 471 -11.09 38.65 -13.55
CA VAL A 471 -11.42 39.99 -13.06
C VAL A 471 -11.92 40.80 -14.24
N HIS A 472 -13.01 41.54 -14.03
CA HIS A 472 -13.64 42.33 -15.07
C HIS A 472 -13.64 43.81 -14.69
N ASN A 473 -13.25 44.67 -15.63
CA ASN A 473 -13.45 46.11 -15.54
C ASN A 473 -14.18 46.63 -16.79
N ARG A 474 -14.74 47.83 -16.74
CA ARG A 474 -15.53 48.44 -17.83
C ARG A 474 -14.87 49.71 -18.34
N LEU A 475 -14.67 49.78 -19.65
CA LEU A 475 -14.29 50.98 -20.38
C LEU A 475 -15.56 51.72 -20.83
N PHE A 476 -15.81 52.89 -20.24
CA PHE A 476 -16.96 53.72 -20.60
C PHE A 476 -16.81 54.37 -21.99
N ALA A 477 -17.92 54.52 -22.68
CA ALA A 477 -17.98 55.17 -24.00
C ALA A 477 -17.41 56.60 -23.96
N TYR A 478 -16.76 57.02 -25.05
CA TYR A 478 -16.12 58.34 -25.21
C TYR A 478 -14.98 58.67 -24.23
N SER A 479 -14.53 57.71 -23.41
CA SER A 479 -13.37 57.88 -22.53
C SER A 479 -12.06 58.03 -23.33
N ARG A 480 -11.03 58.63 -22.69
CA ARG A 480 -9.67 58.73 -23.28
C ARG A 480 -9.15 57.37 -23.74
N ASN A 481 -9.38 56.34 -22.94
CA ASN A 481 -9.03 54.95 -23.21
C ASN A 481 -9.72 54.39 -24.47
N ARG A 482 -10.98 54.77 -24.72
CA ARG A 482 -11.72 54.34 -25.91
C ARG A 482 -11.24 55.02 -27.18
N LYS A 483 -10.92 56.31 -27.10
CA LYS A 483 -10.33 57.07 -28.22
C LYS A 483 -8.94 56.51 -28.57
N TYR A 484 -8.10 56.27 -27.58
CA TYR A 484 -6.81 55.62 -27.82
C TYR A 484 -6.96 54.27 -28.51
N LEU A 485 -7.92 53.46 -28.09
CA LEU A 485 -8.15 52.15 -28.67
C LEU A 485 -8.75 52.23 -30.09
N SER A 486 -9.59 53.22 -30.41
CA SER A 486 -10.00 53.47 -31.81
C SER A 486 -8.81 53.92 -32.67
N ASP A 487 -7.96 54.80 -32.13
CA ASP A 487 -6.81 55.36 -32.85
C ASP A 487 -5.77 54.26 -33.17
N VAL A 488 -5.50 53.34 -32.22
CA VAL A 488 -4.61 52.19 -32.43
C VAL A 488 -5.12 51.24 -33.52
N MET A 489 -6.43 51.12 -33.71
CA MET A 489 -7.01 50.24 -34.74
C MET A 489 -7.13 50.91 -36.11
N GLU A 490 -7.27 52.24 -36.16
CA GLU A 490 -7.42 52.98 -37.42
C GLU A 490 -6.07 53.36 -38.07
N PHE A 491 -4.98 53.48 -37.30
CA PHE A 491 -3.68 53.96 -37.79
C PHE A 491 -2.57 52.92 -37.64
N ASP A 492 -1.95 52.55 -38.77
CA ASP A 492 -0.79 51.65 -38.85
C ASP A 492 0.54 52.42 -38.59
N ARG A 493 0.59 53.22 -37.52
CA ARG A 493 1.75 54.04 -37.11
C ARG A 493 2.04 53.87 -35.63
N GLU A 494 3.30 54.02 -35.23
CA GLU A 494 3.67 54.08 -33.80
C GLU A 494 2.94 55.25 -33.12
N PHE A 495 2.24 54.95 -32.03
CA PHE A 495 1.46 55.93 -31.27
C PHE A 495 1.97 56.03 -29.84
N ASP A 496 2.31 57.24 -29.40
CA ASP A 496 2.93 57.52 -28.09
C ASP A 496 1.90 57.64 -26.95
N GLY A 497 0.83 56.84 -27.02
CA GLY A 497 -0.24 56.81 -26.02
C GLY A 497 -0.26 55.50 -25.24
N ALA A 498 -0.87 55.51 -24.05
CA ALA A 498 -1.05 54.32 -23.22
C ALA A 498 -2.50 54.18 -22.76
N LEU A 499 -3.02 52.95 -22.79
CA LEU A 499 -4.33 52.56 -22.27
C LEU A 499 -4.20 52.18 -20.80
N THR A 500 -4.60 53.05 -19.87
CA THR A 500 -4.56 52.75 -18.43
C THR A 500 -5.91 52.23 -17.93
N VAL A 501 -5.98 50.97 -17.53
CA VAL A 501 -7.17 50.37 -16.89
C VAL A 501 -6.94 50.30 -15.39
N ARG A 502 -7.84 50.94 -14.63
CA ARG A 502 -7.72 50.97 -13.16
C ARG A 502 -8.12 49.63 -12.55
N TYR A 503 -7.53 49.23 -11.42
CA TYR A 503 -8.04 48.15 -10.56
C TYR A 503 -8.30 46.79 -11.23
N LEU A 504 -7.44 46.40 -12.17
CA LEU A 504 -7.60 45.17 -12.97
C LEU A 504 -6.76 44.00 -12.45
N LEU A 505 -5.56 44.28 -11.91
CA LEU A 505 -4.57 43.25 -11.56
C LEU A 505 -4.53 42.98 -10.04
N PRO A 506 -4.88 41.77 -9.57
CA PRO A 506 -4.64 41.31 -8.20
C PRO A 506 -3.18 40.84 -8.05
N LYS A 507 -2.53 41.22 -6.95
CA LYS A 507 -1.15 40.81 -6.66
C LYS A 507 -1.06 39.52 -5.86
N PHE A 508 -2.12 39.16 -5.14
CA PHE A 508 -2.14 38.02 -4.24
C PHE A 508 -3.33 37.11 -4.55
N LEU A 509 -3.03 35.85 -4.84
CA LEU A 509 -3.99 34.80 -5.10
C LEU A 509 -3.85 33.71 -4.04
N LYS A 510 -4.95 33.21 -3.51
CA LYS A 510 -4.97 32.01 -2.68
C LYS A 510 -5.58 30.85 -3.47
N VAL A 511 -4.84 29.76 -3.55
CA VAL A 511 -5.27 28.52 -4.18
C VAL A 511 -5.77 27.58 -3.10
N GLU A 512 -7.08 27.35 -3.08
CA GLU A 512 -7.74 26.51 -2.07
C GLU A 512 -7.66 25.01 -2.42
N GLN A 513 -7.65 24.15 -1.40
CA GLN A 513 -7.73 22.69 -1.57
C GLN A 513 -9.00 22.23 -2.32
N THR A 514 -10.09 22.98 -2.20
CA THR A 514 -11.38 22.76 -2.90
C THR A 514 -11.21 22.90 -4.42
N GLY A 515 -10.12 23.53 -4.86
CA GLY A 515 -9.82 23.90 -6.24
C GLY A 515 -10.64 25.09 -6.69
N SER A 516 -10.62 26.14 -5.88
CA SER A 516 -11.01 27.49 -6.27
C SER A 516 -9.83 28.43 -6.02
N ILE A 517 -9.75 29.53 -6.78
CA ILE A 517 -8.78 30.59 -6.54
C ILE A 517 -9.53 31.78 -5.95
N THR A 518 -9.10 32.22 -4.77
CA THR A 518 -9.63 33.41 -4.10
C THR A 518 -8.65 34.56 -4.22
N ILE A 519 -9.15 35.76 -4.55
CA ILE A 519 -8.34 36.97 -4.63
C ILE A 519 -8.19 37.57 -3.24
N LEU A 520 -6.96 37.84 -2.82
CA LEU A 520 -6.66 38.38 -1.49
C LEU A 520 -6.50 39.90 -1.55
N ASP A 521 -7.62 40.62 -1.68
CA ASP A 521 -7.63 42.08 -1.70
C ASP A 521 -7.18 42.67 -0.34
N ASN A 522 -7.35 41.93 0.77
CA ASN A 522 -6.98 42.34 2.14
C ASN A 522 -5.47 42.45 2.41
N LEU A 523 -4.63 41.94 1.50
CA LEU A 523 -3.18 42.06 1.59
C LEU A 523 -2.66 43.38 0.97
N MET A 524 -3.53 44.12 0.29
CA MET A 524 -3.24 45.45 -0.24
C MET A 524 -3.72 46.53 0.74
N LEU A 525 -2.94 47.59 0.89
CA LEU A 525 -3.27 48.67 1.82
C LEU A 525 -4.25 49.66 1.20
N PRO A 526 -5.21 50.20 1.99
CA PRO A 526 -6.11 51.24 1.51
C PRO A 526 -5.35 52.56 1.30
N GLU A 527 -5.50 53.14 0.11
CA GLU A 527 -4.95 54.42 -0.31
C GLU A 527 -5.59 55.59 0.46
N SER A 528 -4.79 56.61 0.78
CA SER A 528 -5.16 57.74 1.64
C SER A 528 -6.25 58.66 1.06
N SER A 529 -6.59 58.51 -0.24
CA SER A 529 -7.42 59.43 -1.02
C SER A 529 -8.95 59.19 -0.93
N GLY A 530 -9.42 58.29 -0.06
CA GLY A 530 -10.83 58.21 0.36
C GLY A 530 -11.86 57.77 -0.71
N LEU A 531 -11.46 57.53 -1.95
CA LEU A 531 -12.25 56.75 -2.91
C LEU A 531 -11.80 55.30 -2.78
N GLU A 532 -12.74 54.39 -2.52
CA GLU A 532 -12.60 52.92 -2.52
C GLU A 532 -11.23 52.46 -3.03
N ALA A 533 -10.26 52.38 -2.12
CA ALA A 533 -8.94 51.87 -2.44
C ALA A 533 -9.07 50.38 -2.70
N SER A 534 -9.42 50.05 -3.94
CA SER A 534 -9.70 48.68 -4.32
C SER A 534 -8.39 47.88 -4.18
N GLY A 535 -8.48 46.64 -3.69
CA GLY A 535 -7.31 45.77 -3.46
C GLY A 535 -6.56 45.33 -4.72
N ARG A 536 -6.65 46.08 -5.83
CA ARG A 536 -6.14 45.73 -7.16
C ARG A 536 -5.39 46.89 -7.78
N ARG A 537 -4.52 46.57 -8.73
CA ARG A 537 -3.55 47.48 -9.32
C ARG A 537 -4.01 47.97 -10.69
N ASN A 538 -3.53 49.17 -11.03
CA ASN A 538 -3.73 49.78 -12.33
C ASN A 538 -2.74 49.19 -13.33
N VAL A 539 -3.22 48.89 -14.53
CA VAL A 539 -2.44 48.29 -15.61
C VAL A 539 -2.43 49.23 -16.81
N THR A 540 -1.26 49.43 -17.40
CA THR A 540 -1.04 50.21 -18.61
C THR A 540 -0.74 49.28 -19.79
N PHE A 541 -1.48 49.44 -20.88
CA PHE A 541 -1.30 48.71 -22.12
C PHE A 541 -0.76 49.68 -23.19
N VAL A 542 0.34 49.31 -23.85
CA VAL A 542 0.95 50.09 -24.93
C VAL A 542 1.03 49.20 -26.16
N ALA A 543 0.45 49.64 -27.28
CA ALA A 543 0.59 48.94 -28.55
C ALA A 543 1.94 49.28 -29.20
N ARG A 544 2.71 48.25 -29.58
CA ARG A 544 3.99 48.38 -30.29
C ARG A 544 3.87 47.78 -31.68
N LEU A 545 4.42 48.47 -32.68
CA LEU A 545 4.46 48.02 -34.07
C LEU A 545 5.89 47.57 -34.42
N SER A 546 6.02 46.46 -35.17
CA SER A 546 7.33 46.03 -35.65
C SER A 546 7.85 46.96 -36.75
N SER A 547 9.07 47.46 -36.62
CA SER A 547 9.76 48.26 -37.65
C SER A 547 10.10 47.45 -38.92
N GLU A 548 10.06 46.11 -38.88
CA GLU A 548 10.36 45.21 -40.00
C GLU A 548 9.08 44.83 -40.77
N GLY A 549 8.45 45.82 -41.40
CA GLY A 549 7.71 45.70 -42.67
C GLY A 549 6.46 44.81 -42.80
N LEU A 550 5.89 44.25 -41.72
CA LEU A 550 4.73 43.33 -41.83
C LEU A 550 3.50 43.72 -41.00
N GLY A 551 3.38 44.96 -40.50
CA GLY A 551 2.21 45.39 -39.72
C GLY A 551 1.95 44.54 -38.48
N ARG A 552 3.00 43.89 -37.95
CA ARG A 552 2.91 43.03 -36.76
C ARG A 552 2.84 43.92 -35.54
N MET A 553 1.71 43.87 -34.84
CA MET A 553 1.50 44.58 -33.59
C MET A 553 1.50 43.63 -32.40
N TRP A 554 1.97 44.08 -31.24
CA TRP A 554 1.78 43.39 -29.96
C TRP A 554 1.51 44.40 -28.87
N TRP A 555 0.97 43.92 -27.76
CA TRP A 555 0.69 44.74 -26.58
C TRP A 555 1.75 44.51 -25.53
N GLU A 556 2.35 45.59 -25.06
CA GLU A 556 3.21 45.63 -23.90
C GLU A 556 2.37 46.01 -22.68
N VAL A 557 2.40 45.17 -21.66
CA VAL A 557 1.59 45.33 -20.45
C VAL A 557 2.50 45.65 -19.28
N THR A 558 2.29 46.81 -18.68
CA THR A 558 3.08 47.28 -17.54
C THR A 558 2.18 47.60 -16.35
N GLU A 559 2.71 47.37 -15.16
CA GLU A 559 2.04 47.75 -13.91
C GLU A 559 2.37 49.20 -13.57
N ASN A 560 1.41 49.94 -13.00
CA ASN A 560 1.65 51.32 -12.58
C ASN A 560 2.58 51.41 -11.35
N VAL A 561 3.85 51.75 -11.56
CA VAL A 561 4.90 51.88 -10.52
C VAL A 561 4.77 53.17 -9.69
N GLY A 562 3.91 54.12 -10.11
CA GLY A 562 3.83 55.46 -9.52
C GLY A 562 3.06 55.60 -8.19
N ASP A 563 2.28 54.58 -7.81
CA ASP A 563 1.30 54.67 -6.70
C ASP A 563 1.93 54.51 -5.30
N GLU A 564 1.25 55.03 -4.26
CA GLU A 564 1.68 54.93 -2.85
C GLU A 564 1.93 53.48 -2.42
N ASN A 565 1.04 52.57 -2.83
CA ASN A 565 1.15 51.13 -2.54
C ASN A 565 2.39 50.47 -3.16
N TYR A 566 2.89 50.98 -4.29
CA TYR A 566 4.11 50.42 -4.87
C TYR A 566 5.34 50.86 -4.07
N LYS A 567 5.51 52.17 -3.90
CA LYS A 567 6.69 52.77 -3.26
C LYS A 567 6.84 52.40 -1.78
N ASN A 568 5.72 52.30 -1.06
CA ASN A 568 5.75 52.03 0.37
C ASN A 568 5.75 50.54 0.70
N PHE A 569 5.23 49.70 -0.20
CA PHE A 569 4.91 48.31 0.14
C PHE A 569 5.45 47.30 -0.91
N LEU A 570 5.00 47.35 -2.17
CA LEU A 570 5.38 46.34 -3.18
C LEU A 570 6.85 46.40 -3.61
N GLU A 571 7.49 47.57 -3.57
CA GLU A 571 8.91 47.73 -3.88
C GLU A 571 9.80 47.00 -2.87
N GLN A 572 9.35 46.92 -1.61
CA GLN A 572 10.03 46.21 -0.54
C GLN A 572 9.75 44.71 -0.54
N MET A 573 8.92 44.19 -1.44
CA MET A 573 8.64 42.76 -1.52
C MET A 573 9.74 42.03 -2.30
N PRO A 574 10.01 40.74 -2.01
CA PRO A 574 10.94 39.96 -2.82
C PRO A 574 10.46 39.93 -4.28
N TYR A 575 11.39 40.10 -5.23
CA TYR A 575 11.09 40.27 -6.68
C TYR A 575 10.37 41.59 -7.05
N GLY A 576 10.21 42.53 -6.11
CA GLY A 576 9.61 43.85 -6.36
C GLY A 576 10.38 44.69 -7.39
N SER A 577 11.71 44.64 -7.38
CA SER A 577 12.57 45.38 -8.33
C SER A 577 12.42 44.94 -9.79
N LEU A 578 11.93 43.72 -10.03
CA LEU A 578 11.67 43.18 -11.38
C LEU A 578 10.33 43.65 -11.96
N SER A 579 9.52 44.40 -11.19
CA SER A 579 8.17 44.82 -11.62
C SER A 579 8.16 45.78 -12.81
N GLN A 580 9.32 46.28 -13.24
CA GLN A 580 9.49 47.10 -14.45
C GLN A 580 9.50 46.26 -15.73
N ASP A 581 10.12 45.07 -15.68
CA ASP A 581 10.27 44.17 -16.83
C ASP A 581 9.31 42.95 -16.76
N TYR A 582 8.74 42.69 -15.58
CA TYR A 582 7.86 41.55 -15.33
C TYR A 582 6.64 41.94 -14.51
N ILE A 583 5.50 41.29 -14.77
CA ILE A 583 4.34 41.33 -13.88
C ILE A 583 4.50 40.21 -12.86
N VAL A 584 4.50 40.56 -11.57
CA VAL A 584 4.65 39.59 -10.47
C VAL A 584 3.32 39.36 -9.77
N ILE A 585 2.92 38.10 -9.60
CA ILE A 585 1.76 37.68 -8.80
C ILE A 585 2.21 36.62 -7.78
N PHE A 586 1.81 36.77 -6.52
CA PHE A 586 2.09 35.79 -5.47
C PHE A 586 0.91 34.83 -5.32
N THR A 587 1.20 33.53 -5.24
CA THR A 587 0.23 32.48 -4.98
C THR A 587 0.47 31.85 -3.62
N PHE A 588 -0.56 31.80 -2.77
CA PHE A 588 -0.57 31.08 -1.50
C PHE A 588 -1.34 29.77 -1.70
N ASN A 589 -0.65 28.64 -1.62
CA ASN A 589 -1.25 27.34 -1.89
C ASN A 589 -1.58 26.62 -0.60
N ASP A 590 -2.84 26.22 -0.41
CA ASP A 590 -3.21 25.41 0.74
C ASP A 590 -2.63 23.99 0.60
N LYS A 591 -2.02 23.47 1.67
CA LYS A 591 -1.39 22.15 1.68
C LYS A 591 -2.38 21.04 1.32
N VAL A 592 -2.04 20.16 0.40
CA VAL A 592 -2.92 19.02 0.06
C VAL A 592 -2.68 17.90 1.08
N VAL A 593 -3.75 17.47 1.74
CA VAL A 593 -3.70 16.30 2.64
C VAL A 593 -4.19 15.06 1.89
N HIS A 594 -3.71 13.89 2.29
CA HIS A 594 -4.15 12.60 1.73
C HIS A 594 -5.68 12.46 1.79
N ALA A 595 -6.28 11.82 0.78
CA ALA A 595 -7.72 11.73 0.58
C ALA A 595 -8.50 11.26 1.82
N PHE A 596 -7.93 10.34 2.61
CA PHE A 596 -8.48 9.89 3.88
C PHE A 596 -8.74 11.04 4.86
N PHE A 597 -7.78 11.95 5.01
CA PHE A 597 -7.89 13.09 5.93
C PHE A 597 -8.81 14.18 5.38
N ASN A 598 -8.90 14.37 4.06
CA ASN A 598 -9.84 15.34 3.47
C ASN A 598 -11.31 15.01 3.76
N ILE A 599 -11.66 13.71 3.82
CA ILE A 599 -13.00 13.25 4.23
C ILE A 599 -13.25 13.58 5.71
N LEU A 600 -12.22 13.48 6.54
CA LEU A 600 -12.27 13.77 7.98
C LEU A 600 -12.30 15.27 8.29
N THR A 601 -11.61 16.11 7.51
CA THR A 601 -11.47 17.56 7.75
C THR A 601 -12.62 18.40 7.23
N GLY A 602 -13.49 17.88 6.36
CA GLY A 602 -14.61 18.59 5.71
C GLY A 602 -15.79 19.01 6.61
N GLY A 603 -15.57 19.33 7.88
CA GLY A 603 -16.59 19.84 8.81
C GLY A 603 -17.44 18.76 9.52
N SER A 604 -17.23 17.48 9.23
CA SER A 604 -17.98 16.36 9.83
C SER A 604 -17.22 15.57 10.90
N ILE A 605 -16.03 16.02 11.32
CA ILE A 605 -15.16 15.29 12.26
C ILE A 605 -15.84 14.97 13.58
N ILE A 606 -16.63 15.90 14.12
CA ILE A 606 -17.35 15.75 15.39
C ILE A 606 -18.39 14.63 15.25
N THR A 607 -19.10 14.57 14.12
CA THR A 607 -20.08 13.52 13.83
C THR A 607 -19.40 12.16 13.73
N PHE A 608 -18.32 12.03 12.97
CA PHE A 608 -17.56 10.78 12.86
C PHE A 608 -17.01 10.33 14.22
N TYR A 609 -16.45 11.25 15.00
CA TYR A 609 -15.95 10.96 16.34
C TYR A 609 -17.08 10.54 17.29
N SER A 610 -18.24 11.19 17.23
CA SER A 610 -19.40 10.81 18.04
C SER A 610 -19.90 9.42 17.71
N VAL A 611 -20.02 9.08 16.42
CA VAL A 611 -20.43 7.74 15.95
C VAL A 611 -19.40 6.71 16.40
N PHE A 612 -18.10 6.99 16.25
CA PHE A 612 -17.03 6.12 16.72
C PHE A 612 -17.14 5.86 18.23
N LEU A 613 -17.32 6.90 19.04
CA LEU A 613 -17.48 6.76 20.49
C LEU A 613 -18.74 5.96 20.85
N PHE A 614 -19.87 6.17 20.16
CA PHE A 614 -21.09 5.40 20.39
C PHE A 614 -20.91 3.93 20.04
N VAL A 615 -20.26 3.62 18.93
CA VAL A 615 -19.96 2.24 18.52
C VAL A 615 -19.04 1.57 19.53
N VAL A 616 -17.96 2.23 19.95
CA VAL A 616 -17.04 1.66 20.93
C VAL A 616 -17.68 1.57 22.32
N HIS A 617 -18.52 2.52 22.71
CA HIS A 617 -19.30 2.43 23.93
C HIS A 617 -20.23 1.21 23.89
N GLY A 618 -20.97 1.01 22.80
CA GLY A 618 -21.83 -0.16 22.59
C GLY A 618 -21.04 -1.47 22.68
N TRP A 619 -19.92 -1.55 21.97
CA TRP A 619 -19.02 -2.71 22.01
C TRP A 619 -18.48 -2.97 23.43
N SER A 620 -17.94 -1.95 24.09
CA SER A 620 -17.39 -2.10 25.45
C SER A 620 -18.47 -2.52 26.45
N ARG A 621 -19.70 -1.99 26.32
CA ARG A 621 -20.84 -2.40 27.13
C ARG A 621 -21.21 -3.86 26.90
N GLN A 622 -21.16 -4.34 25.66
CA GLN A 622 -21.40 -5.75 25.35
C GLN A 622 -20.32 -6.67 25.92
N VAL A 623 -19.05 -6.25 25.92
CA VAL A 623 -17.95 -7.03 26.52
C VAL A 623 -18.08 -7.14 28.04
N ILE A 624 -18.45 -6.04 28.71
CA ILE A 624 -18.56 -5.96 30.18
C ILE A 624 -19.89 -6.54 30.69
N SER A 625 -21.00 -6.20 30.03
CA SER A 625 -22.37 -6.49 30.48
C SER A 625 -23.06 -7.58 29.66
N GLY A 626 -22.53 -8.03 28.52
CA GLY A 626 -23.19 -9.02 27.67
C GLY A 626 -23.04 -10.48 28.12
N ARG A 627 -22.30 -10.74 29.21
CA ARG A 627 -21.99 -12.10 29.67
C ARG A 627 -23.03 -12.73 30.61
N PHE A 628 -24.07 -11.99 31.00
CA PHE A 628 -25.02 -12.46 32.03
C PHE A 628 -25.86 -13.67 31.60
N SER A 629 -26.21 -13.80 30.32
CA SER A 629 -27.11 -14.86 29.85
C SER A 629 -26.51 -16.28 29.93
N MET A 630 -25.18 -16.40 29.93
CA MET A 630 -24.47 -17.69 29.91
C MET A 630 -23.61 -17.93 31.16
N ILE A 631 -23.93 -17.28 32.28
CA ILE A 631 -23.17 -17.42 33.54
C ILE A 631 -23.09 -18.89 33.98
N TRP A 632 -24.18 -19.64 33.83
CA TRP A 632 -24.23 -21.05 34.24
C TRP A 632 -23.18 -21.91 33.53
N LEU A 633 -22.80 -21.56 32.29
CA LEU A 633 -21.76 -22.27 31.54
C LEU A 633 -20.36 -21.78 31.94
N TYR A 634 -20.17 -20.46 32.01
CA TYR A 634 -18.86 -19.87 32.34
C TYR A 634 -18.39 -20.17 33.76
N GLU A 635 -19.33 -20.29 34.70
CA GLU A 635 -19.07 -20.64 36.11
C GLU A 635 -19.28 -22.14 36.40
N ALA A 636 -19.35 -22.99 35.37
CA ALA A 636 -19.47 -24.43 35.56
C ALA A 636 -18.22 -24.98 36.28
N PRO A 637 -18.38 -25.71 37.40
CA PRO A 637 -17.24 -26.16 38.20
C PRO A 637 -16.37 -27.19 37.49
N GLN A 638 -16.99 -28.09 36.72
CA GLN A 638 -16.29 -29.07 35.89
C GLN A 638 -16.97 -29.16 34.51
N ALA A 639 -16.17 -29.03 33.45
CA ALA A 639 -16.66 -29.06 32.05
C ALA A 639 -16.36 -30.40 31.35
N ASP A 640 -15.87 -31.42 32.06
CA ASP A 640 -15.37 -32.65 31.44
C ASP A 640 -16.45 -33.48 30.74
N ILE A 641 -17.61 -33.64 31.37
CA ILE A 641 -18.74 -34.41 30.81
C ILE A 641 -19.33 -33.69 29.60
N LEU A 642 -19.51 -32.37 29.69
CA LEU A 642 -19.98 -31.56 28.56
C LEU A 642 -19.00 -31.64 27.38
N TYR A 643 -17.69 -31.57 27.67
CA TYR A 643 -16.64 -31.72 26.67
C TYR A 643 -16.64 -33.12 26.05
N SER A 644 -16.82 -34.18 26.85
CA SER A 644 -16.88 -35.54 26.33
C SER A 644 -18.12 -35.77 25.45
N MET A 645 -19.27 -35.21 25.82
CA MET A 645 -20.48 -35.24 24.99
C MET A 645 -20.28 -34.55 23.63
N CYS A 646 -19.62 -33.40 23.61
CA CYS A 646 -19.32 -32.73 22.33
C CYS A 646 -18.32 -33.56 21.49
N ASN A 647 -17.33 -34.17 22.13
CA ASN A 647 -16.42 -35.09 21.44
C ASN A 647 -17.14 -36.30 20.88
N GLU A 648 -18.11 -36.90 21.58
CA GLU A 648 -18.90 -38.03 21.04
C GLU A 648 -19.54 -37.70 19.69
N VAL A 649 -20.02 -36.46 19.49
CA VAL A 649 -20.56 -36.00 18.19
C VAL A 649 -19.49 -36.09 17.10
N TYR A 650 -18.29 -35.59 17.35
CA TYR A 650 -17.16 -35.71 16.40
C TYR A 650 -16.76 -37.18 16.18
N ILE A 651 -16.94 -38.09 17.15
CA ILE A 651 -16.69 -39.54 16.95
C ILE A 651 -17.67 -40.09 15.94
N CYS A 652 -18.95 -39.78 16.13
CA CYS A 652 -20.01 -40.31 15.27
C CYS A 652 -19.85 -39.83 13.82
N ARG A 653 -19.47 -38.56 13.63
CA ARG A 653 -19.19 -37.96 12.31
C ARG A 653 -18.11 -38.71 11.55
N GLU A 654 -16.96 -38.92 12.18
CA GLU A 654 -15.86 -39.64 11.51
C GLU A 654 -16.15 -41.12 11.28
N ALA A 655 -16.84 -41.75 12.24
CA ALA A 655 -17.26 -43.14 12.08
C ALA A 655 -18.38 -43.31 11.03
N LYS A 656 -18.88 -42.21 10.46
CA LYS A 656 -20.02 -42.18 9.52
C LYS A 656 -21.27 -42.87 10.08
N MET A 657 -21.46 -42.78 11.40
CA MET A 657 -22.62 -43.32 12.11
C MET A 657 -23.64 -42.20 12.34
N TRP A 658 -24.38 -41.88 11.29
CA TRP A 658 -25.31 -40.74 11.22
C TRP A 658 -26.41 -40.76 12.29
N ASP A 659 -26.98 -41.93 12.58
CA ASP A 659 -28.02 -42.08 13.59
C ASP A 659 -27.49 -41.71 14.99
N LEU A 660 -26.26 -42.12 15.30
CA LEU A 660 -25.60 -41.80 16.57
C LEU A 660 -25.17 -40.35 16.63
N GLU A 661 -24.82 -39.73 15.50
CA GLU A 661 -24.53 -38.30 15.42
C GLU A 661 -25.75 -37.48 15.85
N GLU A 662 -26.93 -37.76 15.29
CA GLU A 662 -28.16 -37.05 15.61
C GLU A 662 -28.54 -37.22 17.08
N ILE A 663 -28.43 -38.44 17.62
CA ILE A 663 -28.70 -38.73 19.03
C ILE A 663 -27.69 -38.03 19.95
N ALA A 664 -26.39 -38.04 19.61
CA ALA A 664 -25.36 -37.38 20.40
C ALA A 664 -25.55 -35.85 20.40
N ALA A 665 -25.86 -35.27 19.26
CA ALA A 665 -26.12 -33.85 19.12
C ALA A 665 -27.39 -33.42 19.85
N GLY A 666 -28.46 -34.21 19.73
CA GLY A 666 -29.69 -34.02 20.49
C GLY A 666 -29.43 -34.01 22.01
N ARG A 667 -28.56 -34.90 22.50
CA ARG A 667 -28.13 -34.89 23.92
C ARG A 667 -27.38 -33.60 24.29
N VAL A 668 -26.47 -33.11 23.45
CA VAL A 668 -25.75 -31.84 23.68
C VAL A 668 -26.73 -30.66 23.68
N PHE A 669 -27.60 -30.54 22.68
CA PHE A 669 -28.59 -29.46 22.62
C PHE A 669 -29.58 -29.51 23.78
N PHE A 670 -30.01 -30.69 24.21
CA PHE A 670 -30.86 -30.85 25.38
C PHE A 670 -30.15 -30.41 26.67
N ALA A 671 -28.88 -30.78 26.84
CA ALA A 671 -28.07 -30.36 27.98
C ALA A 671 -27.95 -28.83 28.02
N MET A 672 -27.73 -28.18 26.87
CA MET A 672 -27.57 -26.72 26.78
C MET A 672 -28.90 -25.94 26.84
N LYS A 673 -30.04 -26.59 26.57
CA LYS A 673 -31.38 -25.98 26.66
C LYS A 673 -31.89 -25.87 28.10
N SER A 674 -31.43 -26.74 29.00
CA SER A 674 -31.87 -26.80 30.40
C SER A 674 -30.70 -26.52 31.34
N ASP A 675 -30.68 -25.31 31.91
CA ASP A 675 -29.68 -24.89 32.89
C ASP A 675 -29.56 -25.89 34.04
N ASN A 676 -30.68 -26.43 34.52
CA ASN A 676 -30.69 -27.44 35.58
C ASN A 676 -29.97 -28.74 35.19
N THR A 677 -30.08 -29.15 33.92
CA THR A 677 -29.41 -30.35 33.41
C THR A 677 -27.92 -30.08 33.26
N ALA A 678 -27.53 -28.96 32.64
CA ALA A 678 -26.15 -28.56 32.52
C ALA A 678 -25.45 -28.43 33.89
N ILE A 679 -26.12 -27.81 34.86
CA ILE A 679 -25.61 -27.70 36.24
C ILE A 679 -25.41 -29.10 36.83
N LYS A 680 -26.38 -30.01 36.73
CA LYS A 680 -26.24 -31.39 37.22
C LYS A 680 -25.06 -32.12 36.57
N LEU A 681 -24.87 -31.96 35.26
CA LEU A 681 -23.76 -32.56 34.51
C LEU A 681 -22.39 -31.96 34.87
N SER A 682 -22.35 -30.69 35.26
CA SER A 682 -21.11 -30.00 35.62
C SER A 682 -20.66 -30.20 37.07
N ARG A 683 -21.47 -30.86 37.92
CA ARG A 683 -21.13 -31.10 39.33
C ARG A 683 -19.89 -31.98 39.47
N PHE A 684 -19.10 -31.72 40.51
CA PHE A 684 -17.99 -32.59 40.89
C PHE A 684 -18.49 -34.02 41.19
N HIS A 685 -17.93 -35.00 40.48
CA HIS A 685 -18.18 -36.41 40.75
C HIS A 685 -17.16 -36.91 41.78
N GLY A 686 -17.30 -36.48 43.04
CA GLY A 686 -16.37 -36.81 44.14
C GLY A 686 -16.38 -35.75 45.24
N ASN A 687 -15.87 -36.07 46.43
CA ASN A 687 -15.82 -35.13 47.56
C ASN A 687 -14.77 -34.03 47.25
N PRO A 688 -15.15 -32.74 47.19
CA PRO A 688 -14.24 -31.65 46.83
C PRO A 688 -13.06 -31.46 47.78
N TYR A 689 -13.09 -32.09 48.97
CA TYR A 689 -12.04 -32.01 49.99
C TYR A 689 -11.20 -33.28 50.12
N ASN A 690 -11.43 -34.31 49.30
CA ASN A 690 -10.65 -35.55 49.35
C ASN A 690 -9.99 -35.86 47.99
N PRO A 691 -8.69 -35.55 47.81
CA PRO A 691 -7.96 -35.77 46.54
C PRO A 691 -7.77 -37.25 46.19
N THR A 692 -8.13 -38.19 47.07
CA THR A 692 -7.99 -39.63 46.83
C THR A 692 -9.20 -40.26 46.12
N THR A 693 -10.29 -39.52 45.94
CA THR A 693 -11.48 -39.97 45.19
C THR A 693 -11.55 -39.38 43.78
N ASP A 694 -10.40 -39.13 43.15
CA ASP A 694 -10.33 -38.91 41.71
C ASP A 694 -10.59 -40.27 41.04
N LYS A 695 -11.87 -40.69 41.01
CA LYS A 695 -12.32 -41.74 40.09
C LYS A 695 -12.19 -41.13 38.70
N ARG A 696 -10.96 -41.13 38.18
CA ARG A 696 -10.71 -41.03 36.75
C ARG A 696 -11.69 -42.00 36.11
N LEU A 697 -12.56 -41.49 35.23
CA LEU A 697 -13.09 -42.35 34.18
C LEU A 697 -11.87 -43.10 33.62
N PRO A 698 -11.92 -44.44 33.52
CA PRO A 698 -10.77 -45.20 33.06
C PRO A 698 -10.27 -44.54 31.79
N SER A 699 -8.94 -44.34 31.69
CA SER A 699 -8.36 -43.96 30.42
C SER A 699 -8.95 -44.91 29.39
N VAL A 700 -9.53 -44.37 28.32
CA VAL A 700 -9.81 -45.17 27.13
C VAL A 700 -8.42 -45.57 26.64
N THR A 701 -7.93 -46.67 27.21
CA THR A 701 -6.74 -47.35 26.77
C THR A 701 -7.04 -47.71 25.33
N ARG A 702 -6.21 -47.16 24.46
CA ARG A 702 -5.99 -47.59 23.10
C ARG A 702 -5.97 -49.12 23.10
N ARG A 703 -7.11 -49.76 22.81
CA ARG A 703 -7.12 -51.17 22.43
C ARG A 703 -6.57 -51.21 21.02
N SER A 704 -5.48 -51.96 20.92
CA SER A 704 -4.69 -52.33 19.74
C SER A 704 -5.54 -52.58 18.50
#